data_AF-A0A8X6KFI0-F1
#
_entry.id   AF-A0A8X6KFI0-F1
#
_cell.length_a   1.000
_cell.length_b   1.000
_cell.length_c   1.000
_cell.angle_alpha   90.00
_cell.angle_beta   90.00
_cell.angle_gamma   90.00
#
_symmetry.space_group_name_H-M   'P 1'
#
loop_
_entity.id
_entity.type
_entity.pdbx_description
1 polymer ?
#
loop_
_entity_poly.entity_id
_entity_poly.type
_entity_poly.pdbx_seq_one_letter_code
_entity_poly.pdbx_strand_id
1 'polypeptide(L)'
;MQTPYHPKLSTFLFVFVLFIIVVQSKEKKKKSDNDQIQHETQTFTQTLESTLSSDIDFDEEDIEANSKPLFTDLKTSQVYNFAEDSKTKKKSNMDEYKHITSDEISEMLNKKLLEKLRKELELLNVKDDEVISQEELYRIITQKEKEFFGSAEETMLFQELTEEEYEMLLNSERKLDEEAAQYAFKEGDPNPTFSDLNSKEIFHTTSSGHGLMPPDVSSTAYGMPEHSEESKPKTRKDPILTEEDKQAKVLYETGVMILNSTKPDKKRAYDLFKQAAELNHLEAGKIVGQAYFFGDVFPQNLTAARYWFQKLADGKGSPFAQMYLGLMYATGLGTSSHLAKAILHYTFAALGGDTWAQMIMGYRHWAGLGVVANCESALTYYKKVAKKVEKELSTSGGVLIQRIRLYDEIENLGSTAGVLDEDLIQYYQFLADKGDVQAQVGLGQLHYQGGRGVEQDHARALNYFMQAADAGNANAMAFLGKMYLEGGNVVKQNNETALKYFSMAAEKNNPVGQSGLGLMYLHGKGVPKDYNKAFKYFSSAANQGWVDGQLQLGNMYYNGLGIQKDLKMAIKYYTMASQSGHVLAFYSLAQMHASGTGTVRSCTTAVELFKNVAERGRWGANLMQAYNDYKEGRVNEALIKYMVLAELGYEVAQSNAAYLLDRGDIDVIPKNETFFRALMYWSRAAGQDTSDGYSVARVKVGDYHYYGYGTEVDYESAANQYKIASEQQHNAQAMFNLGYMHEQGLGMKKDIHLAKRYYDLAAETSSDAQVPVALALAKLGVLYSLQHIQEMNFDALLPHINLNKILGPDWDLYIMTTLAMLLGIVVYFRRGPQG
;
A
#
# COMPACT_ATOMS: atom_id res chain seq x y z
N MET A 1 47.25 -43.43 -0.38
CA MET A 1 46.62 -43.52 -1.71
C MET A 1 45.21 -44.06 -1.53
N GLN A 2 44.26 -43.15 -1.33
CA GLN A 2 42.82 -43.38 -1.35
C GLN A 2 42.26 -42.27 -2.23
N THR A 3 41.59 -42.64 -3.32
CA THR A 3 40.83 -41.71 -4.17
C THR A 3 39.35 -42.03 -4.01
N PRO A 4 38.48 -41.01 -3.78
CA PRO A 4 37.05 -41.23 -3.57
C PRO A 4 36.33 -41.47 -4.91
N TYR A 5 35.43 -42.44 -4.94
CA TYR A 5 34.54 -42.73 -6.07
C TYR A 5 33.49 -41.62 -6.22
N HIS A 6 33.36 -41.07 -7.43
CA HIS A 6 32.45 -39.97 -7.78
C HIS A 6 30.97 -40.43 -7.93
N PRO A 7 29.98 -39.69 -7.39
CA PRO A 7 28.55 -40.02 -7.48
C PRO A 7 27.83 -39.47 -8.74
N LYS A 8 28.56 -39.04 -9.78
CA LYS A 8 27.96 -38.30 -10.91
C LYS A 8 27.34 -39.14 -12.04
N LEU A 9 27.57 -40.46 -12.08
CA LEU A 9 27.05 -41.32 -13.16
C LEU A 9 25.65 -41.89 -12.86
N SER A 10 25.33 -42.11 -11.58
CA SER A 10 24.02 -42.62 -11.14
C SER A 10 22.91 -41.58 -11.32
N THR A 11 23.24 -40.30 -11.08
CA THR A 11 22.31 -39.18 -11.23
C THR A 11 21.89 -38.94 -12.69
N PHE A 12 22.78 -39.18 -13.65
CA PHE A 12 22.51 -38.95 -15.08
C PHE A 12 21.59 -40.03 -15.69
N LEU A 13 21.75 -41.29 -15.28
CA LEU A 13 20.86 -42.37 -15.69
C LEU A 13 19.45 -42.21 -15.11
N PHE A 14 19.35 -41.67 -13.89
CA PHE A 14 18.09 -41.52 -13.17
C PHE A 14 17.24 -40.35 -13.69
N VAL A 15 17.86 -39.22 -14.06
CA VAL A 15 17.19 -38.09 -14.72
C VAL A 15 16.62 -38.51 -16.08
N PHE A 16 17.30 -39.40 -16.81
CA PHE A 16 16.83 -39.93 -18.08
C PHE A 16 15.60 -40.85 -17.94
N VAL A 17 15.52 -41.62 -16.85
CA VAL A 17 14.35 -42.47 -16.53
C VAL A 17 13.14 -41.63 -16.11
N LEU A 18 13.34 -40.58 -15.31
CA LEU A 18 12.28 -39.62 -14.94
C LEU A 18 11.73 -38.86 -16.16
N PHE A 19 12.59 -38.47 -17.11
CA PHE A 19 12.16 -37.83 -18.35
C PHE A 19 11.28 -38.76 -19.21
N ILE A 20 11.61 -40.06 -19.26
CA ILE A 20 10.81 -41.07 -19.99
C ILE A 20 9.44 -41.33 -19.32
N ILE A 21 9.37 -41.31 -17.99
CA ILE A 21 8.12 -41.49 -17.23
C ILE A 21 7.18 -40.28 -17.43
N VAL A 22 7.71 -39.05 -17.41
CA VAL A 22 6.95 -37.81 -17.63
C VAL A 22 6.40 -37.73 -19.06
N VAL A 23 7.18 -38.15 -20.06
CA VAL A 23 6.71 -38.21 -21.46
C VAL A 23 5.59 -39.24 -21.64
N GLN A 24 5.59 -40.33 -20.88
CA GLN A 24 4.58 -41.41 -20.99
C GLN A 24 3.26 -41.12 -20.28
N SER A 25 3.28 -40.30 -19.22
CA SER A 25 2.06 -39.78 -18.60
C SER A 25 1.27 -38.90 -19.58
N LYS A 26 1.97 -38.13 -20.43
CA LYS A 26 1.38 -37.23 -21.42
C LYS A 26 0.70 -37.96 -22.60
N GLU A 27 1.13 -39.18 -22.94
CA GLU A 27 0.51 -39.98 -24.02
C GLU A 27 -0.68 -40.83 -23.55
N LYS A 28 -0.70 -41.32 -22.30
CA LYS A 28 -1.84 -42.07 -21.77
C LYS A 28 -3.06 -41.18 -21.46
N LYS A 29 -2.85 -39.90 -21.13
CA LYS A 29 -3.93 -38.93 -20.87
C LYS A 29 -4.69 -38.47 -22.13
N LYS A 30 -4.24 -38.87 -23.33
CA LYS A 30 -4.91 -38.49 -24.59
C LYS A 30 -5.86 -39.56 -25.14
N LYS A 31 -5.99 -40.72 -24.47
CA LYS A 31 -6.74 -41.87 -25.01
C LYS A 31 -7.78 -42.49 -24.06
N SER A 32 -7.95 -41.96 -22.84
CA SER A 32 -8.84 -42.54 -21.81
C SER A 32 -10.03 -41.65 -21.40
N ASP A 33 -10.04 -40.37 -21.77
CA ASP A 33 -10.98 -39.39 -21.17
C ASP A 33 -12.32 -39.23 -21.91
N ASN A 34 -12.63 -40.02 -22.95
CA ASN A 34 -13.88 -39.83 -23.70
C ASN A 34 -14.99 -40.88 -23.45
N ASP A 35 -14.66 -42.07 -22.94
CA ASP A 35 -15.66 -43.16 -22.86
C ASP A 35 -16.10 -43.50 -21.42
N GLN A 36 -15.42 -42.99 -20.39
CA GLN A 36 -15.71 -43.32 -18.98
C GLN A 36 -16.52 -42.25 -18.23
N ILE A 37 -16.55 -41.01 -18.73
CA ILE A 37 -17.20 -39.87 -18.05
C ILE A 37 -18.73 -39.90 -18.17
N GLN A 38 -19.31 -40.57 -19.18
CA GLN A 38 -20.76 -40.68 -19.33
C GLN A 38 -21.41 -41.77 -18.47
N HIS A 39 -20.66 -42.78 -18.02
CA HIS A 39 -21.23 -43.91 -17.30
C HIS A 39 -21.20 -43.73 -15.77
N GLU A 40 -20.24 -42.96 -15.23
CA GLU A 40 -20.10 -42.73 -13.79
C GLU A 40 -21.01 -41.60 -13.26
N THR A 41 -21.40 -40.65 -14.10
CA THR A 41 -22.31 -39.55 -13.73
C THR A 41 -23.77 -40.00 -13.53
N GLN A 42 -24.20 -41.10 -14.14
CA GLN A 42 -25.54 -41.68 -13.94
C GLN A 42 -25.66 -42.53 -12.65
N THR A 43 -24.57 -43.17 -12.21
CA THR A 43 -24.57 -43.98 -10.98
C THR A 43 -24.45 -43.16 -9.70
N PHE A 44 -23.79 -42.00 -9.74
CA PHE A 44 -23.61 -41.12 -8.57
C PHE A 44 -24.88 -40.33 -8.23
N THR A 45 -25.71 -40.01 -9.23
CA THR A 45 -26.99 -39.33 -9.04
C THR A 45 -28.07 -40.26 -8.47
N GLN A 46 -28.04 -41.57 -8.78
CA GLN A 46 -28.96 -42.55 -8.20
C GLN A 46 -28.63 -42.99 -6.76
N THR A 47 -27.38 -42.84 -6.31
CA THR A 47 -27.00 -43.19 -4.93
C THR A 47 -27.31 -42.06 -3.94
N LEU A 48 -27.16 -40.80 -4.36
CA LEU A 48 -27.45 -39.62 -3.53
C LEU A 48 -28.94 -39.41 -3.22
N GLU A 49 -29.86 -39.85 -4.10
CA GLU A 49 -31.29 -39.81 -3.82
C GLU A 49 -31.76 -40.91 -2.85
N SER A 50 -30.94 -41.95 -2.59
CA SER A 50 -31.29 -43.06 -1.69
C SER A 50 -30.82 -42.88 -0.24
N THR A 51 -29.86 -41.98 0.01
CA THR A 51 -29.29 -41.71 1.34
C THR A 51 -29.90 -40.51 2.07
N LEU A 52 -30.76 -39.74 1.41
CA LEU A 52 -31.46 -38.57 1.98
C LEU A 52 -32.88 -38.90 2.49
N SER A 53 -33.21 -40.18 2.67
CA SER A 53 -34.52 -40.68 3.10
C SER A 53 -34.39 -41.70 4.23
N SER A 54 -33.86 -41.29 5.39
CA SER A 54 -34.09 -42.03 6.64
C SER A 54 -33.95 -41.11 7.86
N ASP A 55 -35.10 -40.85 8.49
CA ASP A 55 -35.28 -40.19 9.79
C ASP A 55 -34.48 -40.87 10.90
N ILE A 56 -33.71 -40.10 11.68
CA ILE A 56 -33.36 -40.43 13.07
C ILE A 56 -33.30 -39.13 13.90
N ASP A 57 -34.24 -39.01 14.83
CA ASP A 57 -34.35 -38.05 15.94
C ASP A 57 -33.17 -38.15 16.92
N PHE A 58 -32.72 -37.01 17.47
CA PHE A 58 -32.05 -36.96 18.76
C PHE A 58 -32.43 -35.69 19.54
N ASP A 59 -32.78 -35.93 20.80
CA ASP A 59 -33.48 -35.06 21.76
C ASP A 59 -32.69 -33.83 22.25
N GLU A 60 -33.45 -32.75 22.47
CA GLU A 60 -33.08 -31.54 23.22
C GLU A 60 -33.07 -31.79 24.73
N GLU A 61 -31.89 -31.92 25.35
CA GLU A 61 -31.59 -31.53 26.74
C GLU A 61 -30.11 -31.81 27.04
N ASP A 62 -29.22 -30.88 26.68
CA ASP A 62 -27.89 -30.64 27.31
C ASP A 62 -27.05 -29.59 26.54
N ILE A 63 -27.66 -28.47 26.13
CA ILE A 63 -26.94 -27.32 25.52
C ILE A 63 -27.33 -26.04 26.26
N GLU A 64 -26.97 -25.94 27.54
CA GLU A 64 -26.99 -24.65 28.24
C GLU A 64 -26.01 -24.59 29.42
N ALA A 65 -24.73 -24.96 29.20
CA ALA A 65 -23.63 -24.59 30.10
C ALA A 65 -22.26 -24.76 29.44
N ASN A 66 -21.87 -23.81 28.59
CA ASN A 66 -20.49 -23.34 28.30
C ASN A 66 -20.33 -22.85 26.85
N SER A 67 -20.98 -21.74 26.54
CA SER A 67 -20.64 -20.88 25.40
C SER A 67 -20.11 -19.54 25.93
N LYS A 68 -18.79 -19.36 25.93
CA LYS A 68 -18.12 -18.05 26.06
C LYS A 68 -17.17 -17.86 24.86
N PRO A 69 -17.06 -16.65 24.30
CA PRO A 69 -16.44 -16.42 23.00
C PRO A 69 -14.91 -16.56 23.06
N LEU A 70 -14.37 -17.30 22.10
CA LEU A 70 -12.94 -17.53 21.88
C LEU A 70 -12.31 -16.31 21.18
N PHE A 71 -12.18 -15.19 21.88
CA PHE A 71 -11.41 -14.02 21.46
C PHE A 71 -10.82 -13.36 22.71
N THR A 72 -9.66 -13.85 23.14
CA THR A 72 -8.65 -13.19 24.00
C THR A 72 -7.68 -14.28 24.44
N ASP A 73 -6.49 -14.34 23.83
CA ASP A 73 -5.23 -14.78 24.45
C ASP A 73 -4.24 -15.26 23.38
N LEU A 74 -3.41 -14.34 22.89
CA LEU A 74 -2.21 -14.68 22.12
C LEU A 74 -1.03 -13.71 22.35
N LYS A 75 -1.12 -12.80 23.34
CA LYS A 75 0.00 -11.96 23.78
C LYS A 75 0.67 -12.45 25.07
N THR A 76 0.28 -13.61 25.59
CA THR A 76 0.72 -14.14 26.90
C THR A 76 1.69 -15.33 26.80
N SER A 77 2.03 -15.83 25.61
CA SER A 77 2.97 -16.95 25.46
C SER A 77 4.45 -16.55 25.44
N GLN A 78 4.79 -15.29 25.13
CA GLN A 78 6.19 -14.83 25.13
C GLN A 78 6.71 -14.41 26.51
N VAL A 79 5.83 -14.27 27.50
CA VAL A 79 6.22 -13.91 28.89
C VAL A 79 6.39 -15.15 29.78
N TYR A 80 5.82 -16.31 29.41
CA TYR A 80 5.90 -17.53 30.23
C TYR A 80 7.20 -18.34 30.06
N ASN A 81 7.95 -18.16 28.96
CA ASN A 81 9.19 -18.91 28.73
C ASN A 81 10.44 -18.29 29.39
N PHE A 82 10.38 -17.03 29.85
CA PHE A 82 11.50 -16.41 30.58
C PHE A 82 11.46 -16.66 32.09
N ALA A 83 10.31 -17.10 32.61
CA ALA A 83 10.09 -17.36 34.04
C ALA A 83 10.45 -18.79 34.47
N GLU A 84 10.62 -19.75 33.55
CA GLU A 84 11.01 -21.12 33.90
C GLU A 84 12.51 -21.32 34.12
N ASP A 85 13.36 -20.51 33.48
CA ASP A 85 14.82 -20.55 33.68
C ASP A 85 15.27 -19.93 35.02
N SER A 86 14.36 -19.31 35.76
CA SER A 86 14.63 -18.80 37.11
C SER A 86 14.21 -19.77 38.23
N LYS A 87 13.57 -20.91 37.92
CA LYS A 87 13.09 -21.89 38.92
C LYS A 87 14.20 -22.74 39.56
N THR A 88 15.45 -22.64 39.12
CA THR A 88 16.57 -23.40 39.71
C THR A 88 17.59 -22.49 40.41
N LYS A 89 17.17 -21.73 41.44
CA LYS A 89 17.97 -21.49 42.67
C LYS A 89 17.23 -20.59 43.68
N LYS A 90 17.06 -21.13 44.89
CA LYS A 90 16.65 -20.50 46.17
C LYS A 90 15.19 -20.05 46.33
N LYS A 91 14.42 -20.95 46.95
CA LYS A 91 13.29 -20.66 47.84
C LYS A 91 13.75 -19.80 49.03
N SER A 92 13.27 -18.56 49.14
CA SER A 92 12.80 -17.97 50.40
C SER A 92 12.24 -16.56 50.13
N ASN A 93 11.08 -16.28 50.73
CA ASN A 93 10.34 -15.01 50.78
C ASN A 93 9.50 -14.66 49.54
N MET A 94 8.30 -15.24 49.54
CA MET A 94 7.21 -14.96 48.59
C MET A 94 6.14 -14.15 49.33
N ASP A 95 6.46 -12.91 49.72
CA ASP A 95 5.48 -11.94 50.26
C ASP A 95 5.80 -10.46 49.93
N GLU A 96 6.85 -10.17 49.15
CA GLU A 96 7.30 -8.77 48.92
C GLU A 96 7.16 -8.26 47.47
N TYR A 97 6.30 -8.88 46.65
CA TYR A 97 6.16 -8.51 45.23
C TYR A 97 4.70 -8.29 44.83
N LYS A 98 4.03 -7.33 45.49
CA LYS A 98 2.67 -6.92 45.10
C LYS A 98 2.55 -5.54 44.47
N HIS A 99 3.61 -4.73 44.45
CA HIS A 99 3.64 -3.48 43.69
C HIS A 99 5.07 -3.21 43.25
N ILE A 100 5.41 -3.58 42.00
CA ILE A 100 6.58 -3.06 41.30
C ILE A 100 6.07 -2.38 40.05
N THR A 101 6.43 -1.11 39.90
CA THR A 101 6.06 -0.27 38.77
C THR A 101 7.03 -0.46 37.59
N SER A 102 6.61 -0.09 36.38
CA SER A 102 7.44 -0.19 35.16
C SER A 102 8.79 0.54 35.30
N ASP A 103 8.82 1.61 36.09
CA ASP A 103 10.02 2.42 36.30
C ASP A 103 11.03 1.72 37.21
N GLU A 104 10.58 1.00 38.25
CA GLU A 104 11.44 0.23 39.16
C GLU A 104 12.08 -0.99 38.47
N ILE A 105 11.38 -1.60 37.50
CA ILE A 105 11.93 -2.69 36.67
C ILE A 105 13.03 -2.15 35.75
N SER A 106 12.81 -0.98 35.15
CA SER A 106 13.78 -0.30 34.27
C SER A 106 15.05 0.10 35.04
N GLU A 107 14.88 0.61 36.26
CA GLU A 107 16.00 1.00 37.13
C GLU A 107 16.81 -0.22 37.59
N MET A 108 16.15 -1.34 37.92
CA MET A 108 16.83 -2.60 38.24
C MET A 108 17.58 -3.20 37.05
N LEU A 109 17.02 -3.12 35.83
CA LEU A 109 17.67 -3.60 34.61
C LEU A 109 18.93 -2.79 34.31
N ASN A 110 18.83 -1.46 34.39
CA ASN A 110 19.96 -0.55 34.17
C ASN A 110 21.07 -0.76 35.19
N LYS A 111 20.74 -1.02 36.46
CA LYS A 111 21.73 -1.31 37.50
C LYS A 111 22.47 -2.62 37.24
N LYS A 112 21.76 -3.68 36.82
CA LYS A 112 22.35 -4.98 36.46
C LYS A 112 23.23 -4.91 35.20
N LEU A 113 22.82 -4.10 34.22
CA LEU A 113 23.59 -3.88 33.00
C LEU A 113 24.91 -3.16 33.30
N LEU A 114 24.86 -2.11 34.14
CA LEU A 114 26.03 -1.39 34.63
C LEU A 114 26.99 -2.27 35.44
N GLU A 115 26.46 -3.19 36.24
CA GLU A 115 27.26 -4.12 37.04
C GLU A 115 27.96 -5.19 36.17
N LYS A 116 27.30 -5.61 35.08
CA LYS A 116 27.85 -6.55 34.10
C LYS A 116 28.91 -5.89 33.22
N LEU A 117 28.67 -4.65 32.77
CA LEU A 117 29.64 -3.81 32.05
C LEU A 117 30.89 -3.51 32.90
N ARG A 118 30.73 -3.25 34.21
CA ARG A 118 31.87 -3.07 35.13
C ARG A 118 32.73 -4.32 35.27
N LYS A 119 32.11 -5.51 35.39
CA LYS A 119 32.85 -6.77 35.47
C LYS A 119 33.58 -7.13 34.18
N GLU A 120 33.02 -6.78 33.02
CA GLU A 120 33.68 -6.99 31.73
C GLU A 120 34.79 -5.97 31.45
N LEU A 121 34.70 -4.76 32.01
CA LEU A 121 35.79 -3.77 32.00
C LEU A 121 36.97 -4.19 32.90
N GLU A 122 36.72 -4.83 34.04
CA GLU A 122 37.78 -5.42 34.89
C GLU A 122 38.55 -6.56 34.17
N LEU A 123 37.91 -7.26 33.24
CA LEU A 123 38.50 -8.35 32.44
C LEU A 123 39.44 -7.85 31.32
N LEU A 124 39.40 -6.55 30.97
CA LEU A 124 40.22 -5.94 29.92
C LEU A 124 41.60 -5.45 30.41
N ASN A 125 41.91 -5.62 31.69
CA ASN A 125 43.23 -5.39 32.30
C ASN A 125 43.85 -4.02 31.96
N VAL A 126 43.02 -2.97 31.92
CA VAL A 126 43.48 -1.57 31.86
C VAL A 126 44.02 -1.22 33.25
N LYS A 127 45.29 -0.84 33.34
CA LYS A 127 45.90 -0.43 34.62
C LYS A 127 45.28 0.89 35.08
N ASP A 128 45.06 1.01 36.39
CA ASP A 128 44.29 2.06 37.09
C ASP A 128 44.72 3.54 36.87
N ASP A 129 45.69 3.85 36.00
CA ASP A 129 46.23 5.21 35.83
C ASP A 129 46.17 5.78 34.39
N GLU A 130 45.51 5.12 33.43
CA GLU A 130 45.22 5.73 32.12
C GLU A 130 43.77 6.21 32.03
N VAL A 131 43.59 7.53 32.06
CA VAL A 131 42.31 8.19 31.79
C VAL A 131 41.95 7.96 30.33
N ILE A 132 41.07 7.00 30.08
CA ILE A 132 40.48 6.78 28.75
C ILE A 132 39.72 8.05 28.38
N SER A 133 40.06 8.67 27.25
CA SER A 133 39.36 9.87 26.76
C SER A 133 37.90 9.53 26.44
N GLN A 134 36.99 10.50 26.60
CA GLN A 134 35.57 10.30 26.31
C GLN A 134 35.32 9.79 24.88
N GLU A 135 36.10 10.26 23.90
CA GLU A 135 36.02 9.78 22.50
C GLU A 135 36.44 8.33 22.33
N GLU A 136 37.44 7.88 23.08
CA GLU A 136 37.98 6.53 22.99
C GLU A 136 37.09 5.53 23.71
N LEU A 137 36.51 5.93 24.85
CA LEU A 137 35.44 5.20 25.51
C LEU A 137 34.21 5.10 24.60
N TYR A 138 33.84 6.20 23.93
CA TYR A 138 32.71 6.20 22.98
C TYR A 138 32.97 5.24 21.83
N ARG A 139 34.15 5.29 21.19
CA ARG A 139 34.54 4.37 20.11
C ARG A 139 34.51 2.91 20.53
N ILE A 140 35.03 2.59 21.71
CA ILE A 140 35.05 1.22 22.23
C ILE A 140 33.62 0.73 22.49
N ILE A 141 32.75 1.59 23.03
CA ILE A 141 31.31 1.29 23.21
C ILE A 141 30.63 1.09 21.85
N THR A 142 30.84 1.97 20.87
CA THR A 142 30.19 1.85 19.54
C THR A 142 30.69 0.63 18.77
N GLN A 143 31.96 0.27 18.93
CA GLN A 143 32.56 -0.90 18.29
C GLN A 143 32.07 -2.20 18.95
N LYS A 144 31.88 -2.21 20.28
CA LYS A 144 31.30 -3.35 21.01
C LYS A 144 29.80 -3.50 20.80
N GLU A 145 29.05 -2.40 20.64
CA GLU A 145 27.63 -2.41 20.24
C GLU A 145 27.46 -3.04 18.84
N LYS A 146 28.38 -2.75 17.92
CA LYS A 146 28.44 -3.39 16.59
C LYS A 146 28.72 -4.90 16.65
N GLU A 147 29.52 -5.36 17.59
CA GLU A 147 29.83 -6.78 17.79
C GLU A 147 28.72 -7.55 18.54
N PHE A 148 27.98 -6.88 19.42
CA PHE A 148 27.01 -7.52 20.32
C PHE A 148 25.56 -7.52 19.77
N PHE A 149 25.20 -6.54 18.93
CA PHE A 149 23.81 -6.34 18.43
C PHE A 149 23.69 -6.47 16.91
N GLY A 150 24.24 -7.53 16.32
CA GLY A 150 23.81 -7.94 14.99
C GLY A 150 22.27 -7.92 14.89
N SER A 151 21.74 -7.13 13.96
CA SER A 151 20.30 -6.89 13.73
C SER A 151 19.49 -6.26 14.88
N ALA A 152 19.51 -4.94 15.00
CA ALA A 152 18.43 -4.15 15.65
C ALA A 152 18.60 -2.65 15.36
N GLU A 153 18.27 -2.19 14.15
CA GLU A 153 17.96 -0.77 13.91
C GLU A 153 16.55 -0.46 14.45
N GLU A 154 16.31 -0.56 15.75
CA GLU A 154 15.02 -0.15 16.32
C GLU A 154 15.06 0.01 17.84
N THR A 155 15.93 0.90 18.35
CA THR A 155 15.64 1.83 19.46
C THR A 155 16.91 2.56 19.85
N MET A 156 16.96 3.88 19.62
CA MET A 156 17.87 4.75 20.35
C MET A 156 17.05 5.84 21.04
N LEU A 157 17.20 5.88 22.36
CA LEU A 157 16.68 6.91 23.25
C LEU A 157 17.21 8.27 22.79
N PHE A 158 16.35 9.26 22.61
CA PHE A 158 16.76 10.64 22.36
C PHE A 158 17.58 11.15 23.56
N GLN A 159 18.87 11.40 23.35
CA GLN A 159 19.54 12.53 23.99
C GLN A 159 19.40 13.71 23.02
N GLU A 160 18.90 14.83 23.55
CA GLU A 160 18.70 16.07 22.82
C GLU A 160 20.02 16.55 22.23
N LEU A 161 20.12 16.58 20.90
CA LEU A 161 21.11 17.40 20.20
C LEU A 161 20.85 18.85 20.61
N THR A 162 21.90 19.54 21.07
CA THR A 162 21.79 20.97 21.36
C THR A 162 21.58 21.75 20.06
N GLU A 163 20.89 22.91 20.12
CA GLU A 163 20.66 23.74 18.91
C GLU A 163 21.98 24.12 18.20
N GLU A 164 23.08 24.23 18.94
CA GLU A 164 24.41 24.57 18.42
C GLU A 164 25.05 23.41 17.62
N GLU A 165 24.91 22.16 18.08
CA GLU A 165 25.39 20.97 17.37
C GLU A 165 24.58 20.72 16.09
N TYR A 166 23.27 21.01 16.14
CA TYR A 166 22.38 20.94 14.99
C TYR A 166 22.71 22.00 13.92
N GLU A 167 22.93 23.25 14.34
CA GLU A 167 23.37 24.32 13.44
C GLU A 167 24.74 24.02 12.80
N MET A 168 25.69 23.44 13.53
CA MET A 168 26.99 23.06 12.95
C MET A 168 26.86 22.02 11.84
N LEU A 169 26.03 20.99 12.05
CA LEU A 169 25.79 19.94 11.06
C LEU A 169 25.09 20.50 9.81
N LEU A 170 24.04 21.30 9.99
CA LEU A 170 23.33 21.96 8.88
C LEU A 170 24.25 22.87 8.07
N ASN A 171 25.11 23.65 8.72
CA ASN A 171 26.04 24.56 8.04
C ASN A 171 27.12 23.82 7.24
N SER A 172 27.53 22.62 7.67
CA SER A 172 28.52 21.80 6.95
C SER A 172 27.93 21.16 5.68
N GLU A 173 26.69 20.65 5.74
CA GLU A 173 25.98 20.10 4.58
C GLU A 173 25.59 21.22 3.59
N ARG A 174 25.20 22.41 4.09
CA ARG A 174 24.84 23.56 3.26
C ARG A 174 25.96 23.96 2.30
N LYS A 175 27.22 23.91 2.74
CA LYS A 175 28.38 24.19 1.88
C LYS A 175 28.58 23.15 0.78
N LEU A 176 28.37 21.87 1.09
CA LEU A 176 28.50 20.77 0.12
C LEU A 176 27.38 20.82 -0.93
N ASP A 177 26.15 21.15 -0.52
CA ASP A 177 24.99 21.26 -1.41
C ASP A 177 25.06 22.51 -2.30
N GLU A 178 25.57 23.65 -1.80
CA GLU A 178 25.81 24.85 -2.60
C GLU A 178 26.88 24.63 -3.68
N GLU A 179 27.95 23.90 -3.35
CA GLU A 179 29.00 23.53 -4.31
C GLU A 179 28.51 22.53 -5.36
N ALA A 180 27.72 21.52 -4.97
CA ALA A 180 27.14 20.53 -5.87
C ALA A 180 26.07 21.14 -6.80
N ALA A 181 25.25 22.06 -6.31
CA ALA A 181 24.26 22.78 -7.11
C ALA A 181 24.93 23.66 -8.17
N GLN A 182 25.99 24.40 -7.83
CA GLN A 182 26.76 25.19 -8.81
C GLN A 182 27.40 24.35 -9.93
N TYR A 183 27.72 23.08 -9.66
CA TYR A 183 28.19 22.14 -10.68
C TYR A 183 27.05 21.58 -11.54
N ALA A 184 25.91 21.21 -10.95
CA ALA A 184 24.75 20.71 -11.69
C ALA A 184 24.11 21.75 -12.62
N PHE A 185 24.19 23.04 -12.29
CA PHE A 185 23.76 24.13 -13.18
C PHE A 185 24.75 24.40 -14.35
N LYS A 186 25.95 23.79 -14.35
CA LYS A 186 26.96 23.97 -15.42
C LYS A 186 26.99 22.85 -16.47
N GLU A 187 26.53 21.64 -16.17
CA GLU A 187 26.52 20.51 -17.13
C GLU A 187 25.23 20.42 -17.97
N GLY A 188 24.87 21.55 -18.58
CA GLY A 188 23.87 21.64 -19.65
C GLY A 188 24.41 22.53 -20.78
N ASP A 189 25.40 22.01 -21.52
CA ASP A 189 26.15 22.58 -22.67
C ASP A 189 26.91 23.93 -22.45
N PRO A 190 28.09 24.11 -23.09
CA PRO A 190 29.06 25.14 -22.71
C PRO A 190 28.74 26.51 -23.32
N ASN A 191 28.74 27.52 -22.45
CA ASN A 191 28.96 28.96 -22.65
C ASN A 191 29.36 29.48 -24.06
N PRO A 192 28.94 30.73 -24.39
CA PRO A 192 29.83 31.82 -23.99
C PRO A 192 29.15 32.91 -23.16
N THR A 193 29.93 33.37 -22.18
CA THR A 193 29.72 34.58 -21.38
C THR A 193 29.68 35.86 -22.21
N PHE A 194 28.68 36.68 -21.89
CA PHE A 194 28.68 38.14 -21.75
C PHE A 194 29.84 38.94 -22.39
N SER A 195 29.60 39.52 -23.56
CA SER A 195 30.04 40.87 -23.92
C SER A 195 29.28 41.34 -25.17
N ASP A 196 28.98 42.63 -25.20
CA ASP A 196 28.28 43.37 -26.27
C ASP A 196 26.75 43.17 -26.34
N LEU A 197 26.03 43.96 -25.54
CA LEU A 197 25.28 45.08 -26.12
C LEU A 197 24.87 46.06 -25.02
N ASN A 198 25.41 47.24 -25.19
CA ASN A 198 25.32 48.41 -24.36
C ASN A 198 23.88 48.87 -24.19
N SER A 199 23.57 49.33 -22.98
CA SER A 199 22.43 50.19 -22.68
C SER A 199 22.51 51.48 -23.52
N LYS A 200 21.64 51.61 -24.52
CA LYS A 200 20.94 52.85 -24.92
C LYS A 200 20.23 52.67 -26.26
N GLU A 201 19.07 53.29 -26.33
CA GLU A 201 18.34 53.74 -27.52
C GLU A 201 17.31 52.81 -28.19
N ILE A 202 16.15 53.44 -28.39
CA ILE A 202 15.06 53.16 -29.33
C ILE A 202 13.98 52.19 -28.83
N PHE A 203 12.90 52.75 -28.27
CA PHE A 203 11.65 52.87 -29.03
C PHE A 203 10.94 54.18 -28.70
N HIS A 204 11.09 55.14 -29.61
CA HIS A 204 10.07 56.13 -29.87
C HIS A 204 8.85 55.42 -30.46
N THR A 205 7.69 55.55 -29.82
CA THR A 205 6.43 55.66 -30.54
C THR A 205 5.66 56.83 -29.94
N THR A 206 5.61 57.91 -30.70
CA THR A 206 4.75 59.08 -30.50
C THR A 206 3.29 58.71 -30.74
N SER A 207 2.39 59.17 -29.86
CA SER A 207 1.06 59.68 -30.22
C SER A 207 0.35 60.27 -28.99
N SER A 208 0.56 61.57 -28.81
CA SER A 208 -0.36 62.64 -28.35
C SER A 208 -1.65 62.30 -27.57
N GLY A 209 -1.80 63.02 -26.45
CA GLY A 209 -3.09 63.33 -25.82
C GLY A 209 -2.94 64.20 -24.57
N HIS A 210 -3.02 65.53 -24.74
CA HIS A 210 -2.91 66.58 -23.72
C HIS A 210 -3.98 66.55 -22.61
N GLY A 211 -3.65 67.16 -21.45
CA GLY A 211 -4.60 67.72 -20.48
C GLY A 211 -4.16 67.52 -19.02
N LEU A 212 -3.11 68.18 -18.53
CA LEU A 212 -3.14 69.45 -17.77
C LEU A 212 -4.16 69.54 -16.61
N MET A 213 -3.60 69.29 -15.42
CA MET A 213 -3.69 70.02 -14.13
C MET A 213 -4.98 70.10 -13.28
N PRO A 214 -4.79 70.13 -11.94
CA PRO A 214 -5.81 70.27 -10.87
C PRO A 214 -5.98 71.80 -10.56
N PRO A 215 -6.43 72.37 -9.40
CA PRO A 215 -6.55 71.89 -8.01
C PRO A 215 -7.77 72.45 -7.23
N ASP A 216 -7.86 72.18 -5.92
CA ASP A 216 -7.97 73.19 -4.85
C ASP A 216 -8.28 72.50 -3.50
N VAL A 217 -7.48 72.62 -2.44
CA VAL A 217 -7.07 73.76 -1.58
C VAL A 217 -7.96 73.88 -0.32
N SER A 218 -7.29 73.67 0.83
CA SER A 218 -7.49 74.22 2.18
C SER A 218 -8.84 74.11 2.91
N SER A 219 -8.83 73.76 4.20
CA SER A 219 -8.68 74.77 5.29
C SER A 219 -9.00 74.23 6.71
N THR A 220 -8.16 74.65 7.67
CA THR A 220 -8.45 75.10 9.06
C THR A 220 -8.86 74.14 10.20
N ALA A 221 -7.87 73.92 11.09
CA ALA A 221 -7.81 74.06 12.56
C ALA A 221 -9.07 74.15 13.45
N TYR A 222 -9.14 73.34 14.53
CA TYR A 222 -8.98 73.71 15.96
C TYR A 222 -9.49 72.59 16.91
N GLY A 223 -8.81 72.39 18.04
CA GLY A 223 -9.42 71.89 19.29
C GLY A 223 -9.18 70.42 19.71
N MET A 224 -8.37 70.22 20.75
CA MET A 224 -8.48 69.12 21.73
C MET A 224 -9.01 69.73 23.06
N PRO A 225 -9.60 68.99 24.03
CA PRO A 225 -9.23 67.62 24.40
C PRO A 225 -10.36 66.66 24.88
N GLU A 226 -9.90 65.41 25.09
CA GLU A 226 -10.31 64.44 26.12
C GLU A 226 -11.43 63.40 25.90
N HIS A 227 -10.97 62.16 26.11
CA HIS A 227 -11.62 60.91 26.54
C HIS A 227 -12.31 59.95 25.54
N SER A 228 -11.63 58.80 25.43
CA SER A 228 -12.13 57.41 25.36
C SER A 228 -13.09 57.02 24.23
N GLU A 229 -12.60 56.23 23.28
CA GLU A 229 -13.04 54.84 23.02
C GLU A 229 -12.45 54.29 21.70
N GLU A 230 -12.14 52.98 21.73
CA GLU A 230 -12.02 52.05 20.60
C GLU A 230 -11.04 52.34 19.45
N SER A 231 -9.83 51.77 19.54
CA SER A 231 -8.96 51.61 18.37
C SER A 231 -9.48 50.52 17.44
N LYS A 232 -10.00 50.94 16.28
CA LYS A 232 -10.25 50.14 15.07
C LYS A 232 -8.96 49.46 14.57
N PRO A 233 -9.06 48.30 13.87
CA PRO A 233 -7.89 47.55 13.43
C PRO A 233 -7.10 48.34 12.40
N LYS A 234 -5.80 48.50 12.64
CA LYS A 234 -4.83 49.07 11.70
C LYS A 234 -4.89 48.26 10.40
N THR A 235 -5.29 48.90 9.31
CA THR A 235 -5.13 48.41 7.94
C THR A 235 -3.65 48.10 7.70
N ARG A 236 -3.38 46.80 7.50
CA ARG A 236 -2.05 46.28 7.15
C ARG A 236 -1.69 46.87 5.78
N LYS A 237 -0.69 47.76 5.73
CA LYS A 237 -0.13 48.24 4.46
C LYS A 237 0.51 47.05 3.75
N ASP A 238 0.09 46.77 2.52
CA ASP A 238 0.71 45.74 1.69
C ASP A 238 2.21 46.06 1.51
N PRO A 239 3.09 45.04 1.60
CA PRO A 239 4.52 45.26 1.43
C PRO A 239 4.81 45.82 0.02
N ILE A 240 5.68 46.82 -0.06
CA ILE A 240 6.14 47.41 -1.31
C ILE A 240 6.91 46.33 -2.07
N LEU A 241 6.25 45.68 -3.04
CA LEU A 241 6.85 44.66 -3.90
C LEU A 241 7.93 45.28 -4.79
N THR A 242 9.10 44.65 -4.88
CA THR A 242 10.16 45.06 -5.82
C THR A 242 9.69 44.82 -7.27
N GLU A 243 10.31 45.49 -8.24
CA GLU A 243 9.97 45.26 -9.66
C GLU A 243 10.26 43.81 -10.09
N GLU A 244 11.28 43.18 -9.52
CA GLU A 244 11.59 41.77 -9.70
C GLU A 244 10.48 40.87 -9.14
N ASP A 245 9.96 41.15 -7.94
CA ASP A 245 8.84 40.40 -7.36
C ASP A 245 7.57 40.51 -8.21
N LYS A 246 7.31 41.70 -8.80
CA LYS A 246 6.16 41.90 -9.69
C LYS A 246 6.33 41.08 -10.96
N GLN A 247 7.51 41.10 -11.57
CA GLN A 247 7.81 40.30 -12.76
C GLN A 247 7.66 38.81 -12.47
N ALA A 248 8.21 38.33 -11.34
CA ALA A 248 8.12 36.94 -10.95
C ALA A 248 6.66 36.49 -10.72
N LYS A 249 5.84 37.36 -10.11
CA LYS A 249 4.41 37.12 -9.92
C LYS A 249 3.66 37.03 -11.25
N VAL A 250 3.94 37.92 -12.21
CA VAL A 250 3.32 37.89 -13.54
C VAL A 250 3.67 36.60 -14.29
N LEU A 251 4.94 36.17 -14.23
CA LEU A 251 5.38 34.91 -14.82
C LEU A 251 4.65 33.71 -14.21
N TYR A 252 4.53 33.67 -12.88
CA TYR A 252 3.81 32.62 -12.17
C TYR A 252 2.31 32.60 -12.55
N GLU A 253 1.63 33.75 -12.51
CA GLU A 253 0.22 33.85 -12.87
C GLU A 253 -0.04 33.45 -14.34
N THR A 254 0.88 33.81 -15.24
CA THR A 254 0.83 33.39 -16.65
C THR A 254 0.97 31.88 -16.79
N GLY A 255 1.89 31.25 -16.05
CA GLY A 255 2.05 29.80 -16.02
C GLY A 255 0.79 29.09 -15.50
N VAL A 256 0.18 29.59 -14.43
CA VAL A 256 -1.09 29.06 -13.89
C VAL A 256 -2.23 29.20 -14.90
N MET A 257 -2.31 30.33 -15.62
CA MET A 257 -3.32 30.55 -16.66
C MET A 257 -3.19 29.53 -17.79
N ILE A 258 -1.97 29.19 -18.20
CA ILE A 258 -1.72 28.16 -19.24
C ILE A 258 -2.17 26.78 -18.74
N LEU A 259 -1.86 26.42 -17.48
CA LEU A 259 -2.28 25.13 -16.91
C LEU A 259 -3.80 24.99 -16.77
N ASN A 260 -4.51 26.09 -16.53
CA ASN A 260 -5.97 26.09 -16.43
C ASN A 260 -6.69 26.13 -17.79
N SER A 261 -5.94 26.17 -18.91
CA SER A 261 -6.53 26.12 -20.24
C SER A 261 -7.03 24.72 -20.59
N THR A 262 -7.95 24.61 -21.56
CA THR A 262 -8.55 23.33 -21.99
C THR A 262 -7.56 22.37 -22.63
N LYS A 263 -6.44 22.87 -23.16
CA LYS A 263 -5.32 22.08 -23.67
C LYS A 263 -4.02 22.70 -23.17
N PRO A 264 -3.60 22.37 -21.94
CA PRO A 264 -2.46 23.03 -21.32
C PRO A 264 -1.14 22.60 -21.96
N ASP A 265 -0.37 23.58 -22.43
CA ASP A 265 1.04 23.38 -22.77
C ASP A 265 1.84 23.33 -21.45
N LYS A 266 1.94 22.11 -20.89
CA LYS A 266 2.59 21.86 -19.60
C LYS A 266 4.06 22.30 -19.63
N LYS A 267 4.79 22.03 -20.72
CA LYS A 267 6.21 22.34 -20.80
C LYS A 267 6.43 23.85 -20.70
N ARG A 268 5.70 24.63 -21.51
CA ARG A 268 5.79 26.10 -21.49
C ARG A 268 5.40 26.68 -20.12
N ALA A 269 4.36 26.14 -19.48
CA ALA A 269 3.97 26.61 -18.15
C ALA A 269 5.06 26.37 -17.10
N TYR A 270 5.71 25.20 -17.14
CA TYR A 270 6.78 24.85 -16.21
C TYR A 270 8.06 25.65 -16.47
N ASP A 271 8.38 25.99 -17.73
CA ASP A 271 9.48 26.90 -18.06
C ASP A 271 9.27 28.30 -17.46
N LEU A 272 8.02 28.80 -17.48
CA LEU A 272 7.66 30.06 -16.82
C LEU A 272 7.78 29.97 -15.29
N PHE A 273 7.39 28.83 -14.69
CA PHE A 273 7.61 28.61 -13.25
C PHE A 273 9.08 28.56 -12.89
N LYS A 274 9.93 27.98 -13.75
CA LYS A 274 11.38 27.98 -13.55
C LYS A 274 11.94 29.40 -13.53
N GLN A 275 11.57 30.23 -14.51
CA GLN A 275 11.99 31.64 -14.55
C GLN A 275 11.48 32.43 -13.33
N ALA A 276 10.22 32.22 -12.93
CA ALA A 276 9.67 32.85 -11.73
C ALA A 276 10.41 32.40 -10.45
N ALA A 277 10.77 31.11 -10.35
CA ALA A 277 11.51 30.57 -9.22
C ALA A 277 12.95 31.13 -9.13
N GLU A 278 13.61 31.33 -10.27
CA GLU A 278 14.93 31.98 -10.37
C GLU A 278 14.87 33.42 -9.86
N LEU A 279 13.75 34.13 -10.07
CA LEU A 279 13.43 35.42 -9.46
C LEU A 279 12.94 35.32 -8.00
N ASN A 280 13.24 34.21 -7.31
CA ASN A 280 12.88 33.93 -5.92
C ASN A 280 11.37 33.85 -5.61
N HIS A 281 10.51 33.61 -6.62
CA HIS A 281 9.10 33.35 -6.37
C HIS A 281 8.88 31.98 -5.73
N LEU A 282 8.48 31.97 -4.46
CA LEU A 282 8.49 30.76 -3.63
C LEU A 282 7.47 29.69 -4.06
N GLU A 283 6.25 30.10 -4.43
CA GLU A 283 5.24 29.15 -4.90
C GLU A 283 5.66 28.52 -6.24
N ALA A 284 6.41 29.26 -7.07
CA ALA A 284 6.99 28.70 -8.29
C ALA A 284 8.11 27.71 -7.95
N GLY A 285 8.95 28.04 -6.97
CA GLY A 285 10.00 27.15 -6.45
C GLY A 285 9.46 25.81 -5.93
N LYS A 286 8.27 25.79 -5.30
CA LYS A 286 7.61 24.53 -4.89
C LYS A 286 7.27 23.64 -6.09
N ILE A 287 6.68 24.22 -7.13
CA ILE A 287 6.29 23.50 -8.36
C ILE A 287 7.54 22.97 -9.05
N VAL A 288 8.60 23.80 -9.17
CA VAL A 288 9.87 23.44 -9.80
C VAL A 288 10.58 22.32 -9.04
N GLY A 289 10.67 22.42 -7.71
CA GLY A 289 11.27 21.38 -6.87
C GLY A 289 10.53 20.04 -7.00
N GLN A 290 9.19 20.07 -6.97
CA GLN A 290 8.36 18.89 -7.19
C GLN A 290 8.53 18.29 -8.59
N ALA A 291 8.63 19.14 -9.62
CA ALA A 291 8.84 18.71 -11.00
C ALA A 291 10.14 17.94 -11.18
N TYR A 292 11.25 18.45 -10.61
CA TYR A 292 12.54 17.75 -10.61
C TYR A 292 12.52 16.47 -9.76
N PHE A 293 11.74 16.45 -8.68
CA PHE A 293 11.64 15.29 -7.80
C PHE A 293 10.96 14.10 -8.50
N PHE A 294 9.80 14.33 -9.14
CA PHE A 294 9.04 13.24 -9.78
C PHE A 294 9.48 12.92 -11.21
N GLY A 295 10.10 13.86 -11.92
CA GLY A 295 10.53 13.67 -13.31
C GLY A 295 9.41 13.80 -14.35
N ASP A 296 8.28 14.42 -14.01
CA ASP A 296 7.08 14.43 -14.88
C ASP A 296 7.21 15.32 -16.12
N VAL A 297 7.75 16.52 -15.94
CA VAL A 297 7.87 17.55 -17.00
C VAL A 297 9.33 17.91 -17.25
N PHE A 298 10.12 17.96 -16.18
CA PHE A 298 11.57 18.07 -16.26
C PHE A 298 12.21 16.70 -16.08
N PRO A 299 13.41 16.47 -16.64
CA PRO A 299 14.20 15.30 -16.29
C PRO A 299 14.39 15.22 -14.78
N GLN A 300 14.30 14.01 -14.25
CA GLN A 300 14.46 13.77 -12.82
C GLN A 300 15.83 14.26 -12.34
N ASN A 301 15.85 15.09 -11.30
CA ASN A 301 17.08 15.61 -10.71
C ASN A 301 16.87 15.83 -9.19
N LEU A 302 17.22 14.81 -8.41
CA LEU A 302 17.01 14.82 -6.96
C LEU A 302 17.86 15.87 -6.24
N THR A 303 19.07 16.16 -6.73
CA THR A 303 19.94 17.20 -6.16
C THR A 303 19.33 18.58 -6.35
N ALA A 304 18.82 18.89 -7.54
CA ALA A 304 18.13 20.15 -7.80
C ALA A 304 16.84 20.26 -6.97
N ALA A 305 16.09 19.16 -6.84
CA ALA A 305 14.89 19.13 -5.99
C ALA A 305 15.23 19.42 -4.52
N ARG A 306 16.26 18.77 -3.96
CA ARG A 306 16.75 19.00 -2.60
C ARG A 306 17.10 20.46 -2.35
N TYR A 307 17.85 21.08 -3.27
CA TYR A 307 18.22 22.50 -3.17
C TYR A 307 16.99 23.40 -3.00
N TRP A 308 15.96 23.19 -3.84
CA TRP A 308 14.72 23.97 -3.75
C TRP A 308 13.98 23.72 -2.44
N PHE A 309 13.88 22.48 -1.99
CA PHE A 309 13.21 22.17 -0.73
C PHE A 309 13.96 22.74 0.47
N GLN A 310 15.28 22.66 0.51
CA GLN A 310 16.09 23.25 1.58
C GLN A 310 15.95 24.77 1.61
N LYS A 311 16.06 25.44 0.45
CA LYS A 311 15.86 26.90 0.34
C LYS A 311 14.49 27.34 0.87
N LEU A 312 13.44 26.56 0.61
CA LEU A 312 12.07 26.84 1.08
C LEU A 312 11.87 26.51 2.57
N ALA A 313 12.55 25.49 3.08
CA ALA A 313 12.53 25.10 4.48
C ALA A 313 13.26 26.13 5.35
N ASP A 314 14.49 26.49 5.00
CA ASP A 314 15.33 27.41 5.76
C ASP A 314 14.81 28.85 5.69
N GLY A 315 14.30 29.28 4.53
CA GLY A 315 13.87 30.67 4.34
C GLY A 315 12.54 31.03 5.03
N LYS A 316 11.54 30.13 5.01
CA LYS A 316 10.18 30.42 5.52
C LYS A 316 9.59 29.32 6.41
N GLY A 317 10.31 28.23 6.68
CA GLY A 317 9.76 27.08 7.39
C GLY A 317 8.62 26.40 6.63
N SER A 318 8.70 26.31 5.29
CA SER A 318 7.59 25.81 4.48
C SER A 318 7.23 24.35 4.84
N PRO A 319 6.00 24.06 5.31
CA PRO A 319 5.60 22.69 5.68
C PRO A 319 5.70 21.70 4.51
N PHE A 320 5.40 22.17 3.30
CA PHE A 320 5.54 21.42 2.06
C PHE A 320 6.99 20.97 1.84
N ALA A 321 7.94 21.90 1.96
CA ALA A 321 9.35 21.60 1.73
C ALA A 321 9.92 20.69 2.81
N GLN A 322 9.55 20.93 4.07
CA GLN A 322 9.88 20.07 5.20
C GLN A 322 9.38 18.63 4.96
N MET A 323 8.17 18.45 4.41
CA MET A 323 7.66 17.12 4.06
C MET A 323 8.53 16.41 3.02
N TYR A 324 8.93 17.08 1.94
CA TYR A 324 9.79 16.47 0.92
C TYR A 324 11.21 16.19 1.43
N LEU A 325 11.80 17.07 2.23
CA LEU A 325 13.09 16.77 2.88
C LEU A 325 12.97 15.55 3.79
N GLY A 326 11.88 15.45 4.55
CA GLY A 326 11.58 14.26 5.35
C GLY A 326 11.51 12.98 4.51
N LEU A 327 10.83 13.04 3.34
CA LEU A 327 10.79 11.93 2.37
C LEU A 327 12.17 11.55 1.88
N MET A 328 12.99 12.53 1.48
CA MET A 328 14.35 12.30 0.99
C MET A 328 15.22 11.63 2.05
N TYR A 329 15.16 12.08 3.31
CA TYR A 329 15.90 11.44 4.40
C TYR A 329 15.35 10.07 4.79
N ALA A 330 14.03 9.85 4.74
CA ALA A 330 13.44 8.55 5.07
C ALA A 330 13.75 7.48 4.00
N THR A 331 13.76 7.90 2.74
CA THR A 331 13.95 7.02 1.59
C THR A 331 15.39 7.00 1.10
N GLY A 332 16.26 7.88 1.56
CA GLY A 332 17.62 8.04 1.01
C GLY A 332 17.65 8.46 -0.47
N LEU A 333 16.59 9.11 -0.96
CA LEU A 333 16.56 9.62 -2.35
C LEU A 333 17.34 10.94 -2.42
N GLY A 334 18.44 10.96 -3.17
CA GLY A 334 19.28 12.16 -3.34
C GLY A 334 20.05 12.58 -2.07
N THR A 335 20.10 11.72 -1.06
CA THR A 335 20.81 11.94 0.22
C THR A 335 21.03 10.61 0.95
N SER A 336 21.87 10.60 1.98
CA SER A 336 21.96 9.47 2.91
C SER A 336 20.67 9.31 3.72
N SER A 337 20.27 8.06 3.95
CA SER A 337 19.12 7.73 4.79
C SER A 337 19.38 8.14 6.24
N HIS A 338 18.48 8.95 6.83
CA HIS A 338 18.56 9.41 8.21
C HIS A 338 17.18 9.49 8.85
N LEU A 339 16.81 8.46 9.60
CA LEU A 339 15.49 8.31 10.20
C LEU A 339 15.15 9.46 11.18
N ALA A 340 16.09 9.88 12.02
CA ALA A 340 15.86 10.95 13.00
C ALA A 340 15.56 12.29 12.33
N LYS A 341 16.37 12.70 11.33
CA LYS A 341 16.11 13.90 10.51
C LYS A 341 14.76 13.80 9.83
N ALA A 342 14.43 12.63 9.25
CA ALA A 342 13.16 12.42 8.59
C ALA A 342 11.95 12.65 9.51
N ILE A 343 11.96 12.05 10.71
CA ILE A 343 10.88 12.19 11.70
C ILE A 343 10.73 13.65 12.15
N LEU A 344 11.85 14.35 12.37
CA LEU A 344 11.84 15.76 12.74
C LEU A 344 11.15 16.62 11.67
N HIS A 345 11.58 16.47 10.42
CA HIS A 345 11.01 17.17 9.28
C HIS A 345 9.52 16.86 9.08
N TYR A 346 9.12 15.58 9.19
CA TYR A 346 7.71 15.19 9.13
C TYR A 346 6.89 15.79 10.27
N THR A 347 7.44 15.89 11.47
CA THR A 347 6.73 16.45 12.62
C THR A 347 6.45 17.94 12.40
N PHE A 348 7.45 18.71 11.99
CA PHE A 348 7.26 20.13 11.66
C PHE A 348 6.31 20.34 10.49
N ALA A 349 6.42 19.52 9.45
CA ALA A 349 5.50 19.57 8.30
C ALA A 349 4.06 19.25 8.70
N ALA A 350 3.85 18.23 9.54
CA ALA A 350 2.53 17.81 10.01
C ALA A 350 1.88 18.87 10.93
N LEU A 351 2.68 19.50 11.80
CA LEU A 351 2.27 20.65 12.61
C LEU A 351 1.93 21.87 11.74
N GLY A 352 2.70 22.08 10.68
CA GLY A 352 2.46 23.11 9.67
C GLY A 352 1.22 22.86 8.78
N GLY A 353 0.53 21.74 8.97
CA GLY A 353 -0.72 21.43 8.26
C GLY A 353 -0.54 20.73 6.92
N ASP A 354 0.66 20.24 6.60
CA ASP A 354 0.88 19.44 5.41
C ASP A 354 0.16 18.08 5.52
N THR A 355 -0.62 17.74 4.50
CA THR A 355 -1.45 16.53 4.52
C THR A 355 -0.65 15.25 4.39
N TRP A 356 0.41 15.25 3.59
CA TRP A 356 1.22 14.07 3.37
C TRP A 356 2.02 13.76 4.63
N ALA A 357 2.61 14.78 5.25
CA ALA A 357 3.28 14.62 6.54
C ALA A 357 2.33 14.12 7.64
N GLN A 358 1.09 14.62 7.71
CA GLN A 358 0.10 14.09 8.64
C GLN A 358 -0.23 12.62 8.38
N MET A 359 -0.39 12.21 7.12
CA MET A 359 -0.59 10.80 6.79
C MET A 359 0.62 9.93 7.17
N ILE A 360 1.84 10.38 6.83
CA ILE A 360 3.09 9.67 7.16
C ILE A 360 3.22 9.49 8.67
N MET A 361 3.04 10.55 9.46
CA MET A 361 3.10 10.47 10.92
C MET A 361 1.97 9.60 11.49
N GLY A 362 0.77 9.66 10.90
CA GLY A 362 -0.35 8.79 11.24
C GLY A 362 -0.02 7.32 11.02
N TYR A 363 0.56 6.98 9.87
CA TYR A 363 1.00 5.61 9.55
C TYR A 363 2.14 5.15 10.45
N ARG A 364 3.15 5.99 10.68
CA ARG A 364 4.29 5.66 11.54
C ARG A 364 3.87 5.39 13.00
N HIS A 365 2.98 6.20 13.57
CA HIS A 365 2.44 5.93 14.90
C HIS A 365 1.49 4.72 14.94
N TRP A 366 0.81 4.41 13.84
CA TRP A 366 -0.03 3.22 13.76
C TRP A 366 0.79 1.93 13.71
N ALA A 367 1.79 1.90 12.81
CA ALA A 367 2.63 0.73 12.56
C ALA A 367 3.86 0.62 13.49
N GLY A 368 4.19 1.67 14.26
CA GLY A 368 5.37 1.71 15.14
C GLY A 368 6.70 1.97 14.43
N LEU A 369 6.69 2.67 13.29
CA LEU A 369 7.86 2.81 12.41
C LEU A 369 8.75 3.99 12.80
N GLY A 370 9.82 3.73 13.53
CA GLY A 370 10.77 4.74 14.03
C GLY A 370 10.20 5.64 15.12
N VAL A 371 8.96 5.41 15.54
CA VAL A 371 8.26 6.10 16.63
C VAL A 371 7.49 5.07 17.44
N VAL A 372 7.25 5.36 18.72
CA VAL A 372 6.44 4.48 19.57
C VAL A 372 5.02 4.36 18.98
N ALA A 373 4.56 3.10 18.85
CA ALA A 373 3.22 2.80 18.39
C ALA A 373 2.19 3.41 19.35
N ASN A 374 1.36 4.32 18.85
CA ASN A 374 0.36 5.02 19.63
C ASN A 374 -0.88 5.31 18.77
N CYS A 375 -1.96 4.60 19.08
CA CYS A 375 -3.22 4.71 18.36
C CYS A 375 -3.82 6.12 18.46
N GLU A 376 -3.74 6.80 19.60
CA GLU A 376 -4.35 8.13 19.78
C GLU A 376 -3.64 9.20 18.95
N SER A 377 -2.31 9.11 18.86
CA SER A 377 -1.51 9.96 17.96
C SER A 377 -1.89 9.71 16.50
N ALA A 378 -1.95 8.43 16.08
CA ALA A 378 -2.36 8.06 14.73
C ALA A 378 -3.78 8.57 14.41
N LEU A 379 -4.72 8.39 15.33
CA LEU A 379 -6.10 8.86 15.22
C LEU A 379 -6.16 10.37 15.02
N THR A 380 -5.37 11.13 15.78
CA THR A 380 -5.34 12.59 15.70
C THR A 380 -4.89 13.07 14.32
N TYR A 381 -3.86 12.45 13.75
CA TYR A 381 -3.37 12.79 12.41
C TYR A 381 -4.35 12.38 11.32
N TYR A 382 -4.80 11.11 11.30
CA TYR A 382 -5.72 10.62 10.27
C TYR A 382 -7.07 11.34 10.30
N LYS A 383 -7.59 11.71 11.48
CA LYS A 383 -8.83 12.48 11.60
C LYS A 383 -8.73 13.85 10.92
N LYS A 384 -7.58 14.54 11.02
CA LYS A 384 -7.35 15.84 10.33
C LYS A 384 -7.39 15.67 8.82
N VAL A 385 -6.68 14.66 8.31
CA VAL A 385 -6.62 14.37 6.87
C VAL A 385 -7.99 13.94 6.34
N ALA A 386 -8.66 13.01 7.03
CA ALA A 386 -9.96 12.51 6.64
C ALA A 386 -11.03 13.62 6.60
N LYS A 387 -10.97 14.60 7.53
CA LYS A 387 -11.82 15.79 7.49
C LYS A 387 -11.58 16.64 6.24
N LYS A 388 -10.34 16.76 5.78
CA LYS A 388 -10.03 17.48 4.53
C LYS A 388 -10.59 16.72 3.33
N VAL A 389 -10.40 15.40 3.29
CA VAL A 389 -10.93 14.54 2.21
C VAL A 389 -12.45 14.59 2.16
N GLU A 390 -13.14 14.51 3.30
CA GLU A 390 -14.60 14.63 3.38
C GLU A 390 -15.12 15.95 2.78
N LYS A 391 -14.47 17.07 3.11
CA LYS A 391 -14.84 18.39 2.57
C LYS A 391 -14.62 18.47 1.05
N GLU A 392 -13.55 17.87 0.54
CA GLU A 392 -13.27 17.83 -0.90
C GLU A 392 -14.28 16.94 -1.65
N LEU A 393 -14.59 15.77 -1.12
CA LEU A 393 -15.53 14.82 -1.71
C LEU A 393 -16.97 15.35 -1.75
N SER A 394 -17.40 16.06 -0.70
CA SER A 394 -18.72 16.69 -0.67
C SER A 394 -18.88 17.82 -1.69
N THR A 395 -17.78 18.41 -2.16
CA THR A 395 -17.81 19.56 -3.09
C THR A 395 -17.64 19.14 -4.55
N SER A 396 -16.77 18.18 -4.86
CA SER A 396 -16.37 17.87 -6.25
C SER A 396 -16.74 16.45 -6.72
N GLY A 397 -17.26 15.59 -5.84
CA GLY A 397 -17.29 14.15 -6.11
C GLY A 397 -15.87 13.56 -6.09
N GLY A 398 -15.72 12.31 -5.64
CA GLY A 398 -14.42 11.65 -5.61
C GLY A 398 -13.96 11.19 -6.99
N VAL A 399 -12.65 11.19 -7.22
CA VAL A 399 -12.05 10.50 -8.37
C VAL A 399 -11.98 9.01 -8.05
N LEU A 400 -12.49 8.16 -8.94
CA LEU A 400 -12.35 6.72 -8.78
C LEU A 400 -10.90 6.31 -9.08
N ILE A 401 -10.12 6.10 -8.02
CA ILE A 401 -8.73 5.66 -8.11
C ILE A 401 -8.67 4.15 -8.04
N GLN A 402 -7.99 3.55 -9.01
CA GLN A 402 -7.75 2.13 -9.04
C GLN A 402 -6.42 1.80 -8.37
N ARG A 403 -6.41 0.71 -7.61
CA ARG A 403 -5.23 0.22 -6.91
C ARG A 403 -4.76 -1.05 -7.62
N ILE A 404 -3.80 -0.89 -8.52
CA ILE A 404 -3.24 -1.97 -9.35
C ILE A 404 -1.96 -2.48 -8.70
N ARG A 405 -1.86 -3.79 -8.46
CA ARG A 405 -0.62 -4.45 -8.06
C ARG A 405 0.10 -4.95 -9.31
N LEU A 406 1.36 -4.53 -9.49
CA LEU A 406 2.15 -4.85 -10.67
C LEU A 406 2.48 -6.34 -10.77
N TYR A 407 2.69 -6.99 -9.62
CA TYR A 407 2.98 -8.42 -9.54
C TYR A 407 1.81 -9.27 -10.06
N ASP A 408 0.59 -9.00 -9.57
CA ASP A 408 -0.63 -9.73 -9.92
C ASP A 408 -0.97 -9.66 -11.42
N GLU A 409 -0.66 -8.52 -12.06
CA GLU A 409 -0.91 -8.32 -13.49
C GLU A 409 -0.05 -9.22 -14.37
N ILE A 410 1.18 -9.49 -13.95
CA ILE A 410 2.14 -10.31 -14.71
C ILE A 410 1.84 -11.79 -14.53
N GLU A 411 1.43 -12.22 -13.34
CA GLU A 411 0.98 -13.60 -13.14
C GLU A 411 -0.34 -13.89 -13.85
N ASN A 412 -1.23 -12.90 -13.94
CA ASN A 412 -2.54 -13.04 -14.56
C ASN A 412 -2.66 -12.30 -15.90
N LEU A 413 -1.79 -12.62 -16.86
CA LEU A 413 -1.77 -12.05 -18.22
C LEU A 413 -3.11 -12.12 -18.99
N GLY A 414 -4.07 -12.93 -18.54
CA GLY A 414 -5.42 -13.06 -19.13
C GLY A 414 -6.54 -12.29 -18.40
N SER A 415 -6.27 -11.75 -17.21
CA SER A 415 -7.22 -10.98 -16.41
C SER A 415 -6.63 -9.59 -16.19
N THR A 416 -6.76 -8.70 -17.18
CA THR A 416 -6.47 -7.27 -17.03
C THR A 416 -7.45 -6.69 -16.01
N ALA A 417 -7.18 -6.91 -14.73
CA ALA A 417 -8.11 -6.73 -13.62
C ALA A 417 -8.34 -5.27 -13.26
N GLY A 418 -8.02 -4.31 -14.14
CA GLY A 418 -8.22 -2.93 -13.78
C GLY A 418 -8.43 -1.88 -14.85
N VAL A 419 -7.49 -1.70 -15.77
CA VAL A 419 -7.64 -0.67 -16.81
C VAL A 419 -8.54 -1.24 -17.91
N LEU A 420 -9.56 -0.47 -18.33
CA LEU A 420 -10.31 -0.86 -19.52
C LEU A 420 -9.36 -0.70 -20.69
N ASP A 421 -9.16 -1.78 -21.43
CA ASP A 421 -8.40 -1.72 -22.67
C ASP A 421 -9.00 -0.65 -23.59
N GLU A 422 -8.16 0.07 -24.32
CA GLU A 422 -8.62 1.10 -25.25
C GLU A 422 -9.57 0.48 -26.29
N ASP A 423 -9.26 -0.75 -26.71
CA ASP A 423 -10.09 -1.58 -27.59
C ASP A 423 -11.48 -1.84 -27.00
N LEU A 424 -11.59 -2.03 -25.68
CA LEU A 424 -12.86 -2.25 -25.00
C LEU A 424 -13.68 -0.96 -24.92
N ILE A 425 -13.04 0.19 -24.71
CA ILE A 425 -13.71 1.51 -24.73
C ILE A 425 -14.24 1.79 -26.15
N GLN A 426 -13.44 1.54 -27.18
CA GLN A 426 -13.86 1.71 -28.57
C GLN A 426 -15.03 0.77 -28.92
N TYR A 427 -15.00 -0.47 -28.43
CA TYR A 427 -16.11 -1.40 -28.59
C TYR A 427 -17.41 -0.88 -27.94
N TYR A 428 -17.36 -0.36 -26.71
CA TYR A 428 -18.53 0.26 -26.07
C TYR A 428 -19.01 1.51 -26.83
N GLN A 429 -18.11 2.32 -27.38
CA GLN A 429 -18.48 3.48 -28.20
C GLN A 429 -19.23 3.04 -29.45
N PHE A 430 -18.73 2.02 -30.14
CA PHE A 430 -19.41 1.43 -31.29
C PHE A 430 -20.82 0.93 -30.92
N LEU A 431 -20.99 0.24 -29.79
CA LEU A 431 -22.31 -0.20 -29.32
C LEU A 431 -23.24 0.98 -29.03
N ALA A 432 -22.74 2.03 -28.36
CA ALA A 432 -23.52 3.22 -28.05
C ALA A 432 -23.97 3.96 -29.33
N ASP A 433 -23.10 4.05 -30.34
CA ASP A 433 -23.39 4.64 -31.65
C ASP A 433 -24.43 3.83 -32.44
N LYS A 434 -24.49 2.51 -32.21
CA LYS A 434 -25.54 1.63 -32.76
C LYS A 434 -26.88 1.76 -32.02
N GLY A 435 -26.94 2.54 -30.95
CA GLY A 435 -28.14 2.78 -30.16
C GLY A 435 -28.30 1.83 -28.98
N ASP A 436 -27.24 1.12 -28.56
CA ASP A 436 -27.29 0.34 -27.32
C ASP A 436 -27.37 1.26 -26.10
N VAL A 437 -28.54 1.25 -25.47
CA VAL A 437 -28.87 2.14 -24.35
C VAL A 437 -28.00 1.84 -23.11
N GLN A 438 -27.58 0.59 -22.89
CA GLN A 438 -26.75 0.23 -21.74
C GLN A 438 -25.31 0.73 -21.94
N ALA A 439 -24.77 0.60 -23.16
CA ALA A 439 -23.48 1.16 -23.52
C ALA A 439 -23.48 2.68 -23.41
N GLN A 440 -24.56 3.36 -23.86
CA GLN A 440 -24.73 4.81 -23.67
C GLN A 440 -24.70 5.19 -22.18
N VAL A 441 -25.46 4.50 -21.32
CA VAL A 441 -25.44 4.77 -19.86
C VAL A 441 -24.06 4.49 -19.27
N GLY A 442 -23.42 3.38 -19.64
CA GLY A 442 -22.10 2.99 -19.13
C GLY A 442 -21.01 3.98 -19.51
N LEU A 443 -20.95 4.40 -20.78
CA LEU A 443 -20.02 5.44 -21.23
C LEU A 443 -20.35 6.80 -20.65
N GLY A 444 -21.64 7.13 -20.50
CA GLY A 444 -22.09 8.34 -19.83
C GLY A 444 -21.56 8.39 -18.39
N GLN A 445 -21.69 7.30 -17.64
CA GLN A 445 -21.15 7.19 -16.27
C GLN A 445 -19.63 7.28 -16.26
N LEU A 446 -18.95 6.59 -17.18
CA LEU A 446 -17.48 6.59 -17.29
C LEU A 446 -16.94 8.00 -17.54
N HIS A 447 -17.52 8.74 -18.49
CA HIS A 447 -17.14 10.13 -18.75
C HIS A 447 -17.61 11.10 -17.65
N TYR A 448 -18.69 10.80 -16.93
CA TYR A 448 -19.18 11.66 -15.84
C TYR A 448 -18.31 11.57 -14.59
N GLN A 449 -17.90 10.36 -14.19
CA GLN A 449 -17.11 10.11 -12.98
C GLN A 449 -15.60 10.20 -13.25
N GLY A 450 -15.17 9.87 -14.47
CA GLY A 450 -13.77 9.57 -14.77
C GLY A 450 -13.32 8.23 -14.16
N GLY A 451 -12.32 7.60 -14.75
CA GLY A 451 -11.73 6.36 -14.23
C GLY A 451 -11.44 5.31 -15.29
N ARG A 452 -10.74 4.23 -14.90
CA ARG A 452 -10.30 3.13 -15.79
C ARG A 452 -9.54 3.60 -17.04
N GLY A 453 -8.75 4.67 -16.90
CA GLY A 453 -7.99 5.28 -18.00
C GLY A 453 -8.75 6.34 -18.80
N VAL A 454 -10.03 6.60 -18.51
CA VAL A 454 -10.84 7.62 -19.20
C VAL A 454 -10.92 8.91 -18.39
N GLU A 455 -10.57 10.02 -19.02
CA GLU A 455 -10.71 11.37 -18.45
C GLU A 455 -12.18 11.79 -18.32
N GLN A 456 -12.45 12.63 -17.32
CA GLN A 456 -13.77 13.18 -17.07
C GLN A 456 -14.18 14.17 -18.17
N ASP A 457 -15.31 13.92 -18.83
CA ASP A 457 -15.88 14.77 -19.86
C ASP A 457 -17.40 14.89 -19.66
N HIS A 458 -17.83 15.93 -18.94
CA HIS A 458 -19.24 16.17 -18.66
C HIS A 458 -20.08 16.44 -19.92
N ALA A 459 -19.49 16.91 -21.02
CA ALA A 459 -20.22 17.20 -22.24
C ALA A 459 -20.58 15.91 -22.99
N ARG A 460 -19.61 14.98 -23.12
CA ARG A 460 -19.90 13.64 -23.66
C ARG A 460 -20.86 12.87 -22.77
N ALA A 461 -20.66 12.94 -21.46
CA ALA A 461 -21.57 12.31 -20.51
C ALA A 461 -23.02 12.80 -20.69
N LEU A 462 -23.22 14.11 -20.81
CA LEU A 462 -24.54 14.70 -21.06
C LEU A 462 -25.18 14.13 -22.33
N ASN A 463 -24.43 14.09 -23.44
CA ASN A 463 -24.95 13.60 -24.71
C ASN A 463 -25.41 12.14 -24.63
N TYR A 464 -24.58 11.26 -24.04
CA TYR A 464 -24.96 9.86 -23.88
C TYR A 464 -26.16 9.68 -22.94
N PHE A 465 -26.22 10.43 -21.84
CA PHE A 465 -27.37 10.37 -20.94
C PHE A 465 -28.65 10.91 -21.58
N MET A 466 -28.58 11.96 -22.41
CA MET A 466 -29.74 12.45 -23.15
C MET A 466 -30.27 11.39 -24.13
N GLN A 467 -29.40 10.78 -24.92
CA GLN A 467 -29.78 9.71 -25.86
C GLN A 467 -30.44 8.53 -25.13
N ALA A 468 -29.84 8.07 -24.02
CA ALA A 468 -30.38 6.97 -23.24
C ALA A 468 -31.69 7.34 -22.52
N ALA A 469 -31.85 8.59 -22.07
CA ALA A 469 -33.08 9.06 -21.44
C ALA A 469 -34.22 9.19 -22.45
N ASP A 470 -33.95 9.64 -23.68
CA ASP A 470 -34.91 9.68 -24.78
C ASP A 470 -35.39 8.27 -25.17
N ALA A 471 -34.50 7.27 -25.06
CA ALA A 471 -34.84 5.85 -25.19
C ALA A 471 -35.60 5.28 -23.96
N GLY A 472 -35.87 6.10 -22.94
CA GLY A 472 -36.68 5.74 -21.77
C GLY A 472 -35.91 5.09 -20.62
N ASN A 473 -34.57 5.16 -20.61
CA ASN A 473 -33.74 4.58 -19.54
C ASN A 473 -33.82 5.38 -18.23
N ALA A 474 -34.17 4.70 -17.14
CA ALA A 474 -34.36 5.35 -15.85
C ALA A 474 -33.05 5.79 -15.16
N ASN A 475 -31.94 5.06 -15.37
CA ASN A 475 -30.63 5.46 -14.84
C ASN A 475 -30.17 6.76 -15.51
N ALA A 476 -30.27 6.84 -16.84
CA ALA A 476 -29.92 8.03 -17.60
C ALA A 476 -30.72 9.26 -17.12
N MET A 477 -32.04 9.12 -16.94
CA MET A 477 -32.88 10.16 -16.36
C MET A 477 -32.40 10.60 -14.97
N ALA A 478 -32.02 9.65 -14.11
CA ALA A 478 -31.50 9.99 -12.78
C ALA A 478 -30.16 10.74 -12.83
N PHE A 479 -29.23 10.34 -13.71
CA PHE A 479 -27.96 11.07 -13.90
C PHE A 479 -28.18 12.46 -14.50
N LEU A 480 -29.11 12.63 -15.44
CA LEU A 480 -29.51 13.96 -15.92
C LEU A 480 -30.07 14.80 -14.78
N GLY A 481 -30.96 14.23 -13.96
CA GLY A 481 -31.48 14.89 -12.76
C GLY A 481 -30.38 15.39 -11.84
N LYS A 482 -29.34 14.56 -11.61
CA LYS A 482 -28.16 14.92 -10.83
C LYS A 482 -27.37 16.06 -11.48
N MET A 483 -27.08 15.98 -12.78
CA MET A 483 -26.38 17.03 -13.52
C MET A 483 -27.09 18.39 -13.45
N TYR A 484 -28.42 18.42 -13.56
CA TYR A 484 -29.21 19.64 -13.41
C TYR A 484 -29.30 20.13 -11.95
N LEU A 485 -29.32 19.23 -10.97
CA LEU A 485 -29.39 19.59 -9.55
C LEU A 485 -28.08 20.22 -9.05
N GLU A 486 -26.95 19.68 -9.46
CA GLU A 486 -25.61 20.18 -9.09
C GLU A 486 -25.26 21.41 -9.93
N GLY A 487 -25.55 21.35 -11.24
CA GLY A 487 -25.03 22.31 -12.22
C GLY A 487 -23.52 22.14 -12.44
N GLY A 488 -22.99 22.80 -13.46
CA GLY A 488 -21.58 22.77 -13.79
C GLY A 488 -21.27 23.61 -15.02
N ASN A 489 -20.08 23.41 -15.60
CA ASN A 489 -19.60 24.18 -16.75
C ASN A 489 -20.42 23.92 -18.02
N VAL A 490 -21.03 22.72 -18.13
CA VAL A 490 -21.82 22.30 -19.30
C VAL A 490 -23.30 22.64 -19.12
N VAL A 491 -23.85 22.45 -17.92
CA VAL A 491 -25.28 22.60 -17.64
C VAL A 491 -25.48 23.54 -16.46
N LYS A 492 -26.33 24.56 -16.62
CA LYS A 492 -26.67 25.45 -15.50
C LYS A 492 -27.57 24.73 -14.51
N GLN A 493 -27.35 24.99 -13.22
CA GLN A 493 -28.18 24.46 -12.15
C GLN A 493 -29.65 24.85 -12.36
N ASN A 494 -30.53 23.86 -12.37
CA ASN A 494 -31.98 24.07 -12.46
C ASN A 494 -32.72 22.98 -11.67
N ASN A 495 -33.30 23.41 -10.55
CA ASN A 495 -34.01 22.51 -9.64
C ASN A 495 -35.32 21.98 -10.23
N GLU A 496 -36.01 22.72 -11.10
CA GLU A 496 -37.28 22.29 -11.69
C GLU A 496 -37.06 21.16 -12.70
N THR A 497 -36.04 21.30 -13.56
CA THR A 497 -35.67 20.23 -14.50
C THR A 497 -35.11 19.02 -13.77
N ALA A 498 -34.33 19.23 -12.71
CA ALA A 498 -33.86 18.15 -11.86
C ALA A 498 -35.05 17.38 -11.24
N LEU A 499 -36.04 18.10 -10.70
CA LEU A 499 -37.25 17.50 -10.13
C LEU A 499 -37.97 16.64 -11.17
N LYS A 500 -38.17 17.17 -12.38
CA LYS A 500 -38.83 16.45 -13.48
C LYS A 500 -38.12 15.13 -13.79
N TYR A 501 -36.81 15.16 -14.01
CA TYR A 501 -36.04 13.96 -14.34
C TYR A 501 -35.97 12.96 -13.20
N PHE A 502 -35.80 13.41 -11.96
CA PHE A 502 -35.82 12.53 -10.80
C PHE A 502 -37.19 11.91 -10.55
N SER A 503 -38.29 12.65 -10.76
CA SER A 503 -39.65 12.12 -10.70
C SER A 503 -39.85 11.03 -11.77
N MET A 504 -39.47 11.28 -13.02
CA MET A 504 -39.56 10.28 -14.09
C MET A 504 -38.74 9.02 -13.78
N ALA A 505 -37.54 9.16 -13.23
CA ALA A 505 -36.72 8.03 -12.81
C ALA A 505 -37.34 7.27 -11.62
N ALA A 506 -37.83 7.98 -10.61
CA ALA A 506 -38.44 7.38 -9.42
C ALA A 506 -39.77 6.66 -9.73
N GLU A 507 -40.57 7.17 -10.68
CA GLU A 507 -41.78 6.50 -11.19
C GLU A 507 -41.46 5.15 -11.85
N LYS A 508 -40.27 5.04 -12.47
CA LYS A 508 -39.71 3.77 -13.00
C LYS A 508 -39.01 2.94 -11.92
N ASN A 509 -39.26 3.23 -10.63
CA ASN A 509 -38.66 2.58 -9.47
C ASN A 509 -37.12 2.63 -9.43
N ASN A 510 -36.50 3.66 -10.04
CA ASN A 510 -35.05 3.79 -10.05
C ASN A 510 -34.52 4.29 -8.69
N PRO A 511 -33.55 3.61 -8.06
CA PRO A 511 -33.09 3.99 -6.72
C PRO A 511 -32.25 5.27 -6.71
N VAL A 512 -31.53 5.57 -7.80
CA VAL A 512 -30.79 6.85 -7.96
C VAL A 512 -31.79 8.02 -8.03
N GLY A 513 -32.87 7.84 -8.81
CA GLY A 513 -33.97 8.80 -8.90
C GLY A 513 -34.67 9.03 -7.56
N GLN A 514 -34.98 7.96 -6.83
CA GLN A 514 -35.56 8.03 -5.49
C GLN A 514 -34.64 8.76 -4.51
N SER A 515 -33.34 8.43 -4.49
CA SER A 515 -32.37 9.12 -3.65
C SER A 515 -32.25 10.61 -4.01
N GLY A 516 -32.27 10.95 -5.30
CA GLY A 516 -32.31 12.32 -5.79
C GLY A 516 -33.53 13.10 -5.29
N LEU A 517 -34.73 12.53 -5.39
CA LEU A 517 -35.95 13.13 -4.81
C LEU A 517 -35.84 13.28 -3.30
N GLY A 518 -35.31 12.27 -2.61
CA GLY A 518 -35.06 12.32 -1.17
C GLY A 518 -34.18 13.52 -0.80
N LEU A 519 -33.11 13.77 -1.55
CA LEU A 519 -32.19 14.89 -1.35
C LEU A 519 -32.88 16.24 -1.60
N MET A 520 -33.74 16.33 -2.62
CA MET A 520 -34.53 17.54 -2.90
C MET A 520 -35.49 17.86 -1.76
N TYR A 521 -36.20 16.87 -1.22
CA TYR A 521 -37.08 17.06 -0.05
C TYR A 521 -36.32 17.33 1.26
N LEU A 522 -35.15 16.73 1.44
CA LEU A 522 -34.29 16.94 2.62
C LEU A 522 -33.80 18.39 2.71
N HIS A 523 -33.32 18.95 1.59
CA HIS A 523 -32.75 20.30 1.55
C HIS A 523 -33.72 21.38 1.08
N GLY A 524 -34.88 21.00 0.55
CA GLY A 524 -35.87 21.93 0.00
C GLY A 524 -35.46 22.54 -1.33
N LYS A 525 -34.81 21.76 -2.20
CA LYS A 525 -34.37 22.22 -3.53
C LYS A 525 -35.49 22.03 -4.54
N GLY A 526 -36.12 23.11 -5.02
CA GLY A 526 -37.24 23.06 -5.98
C GLY A 526 -38.56 22.52 -5.40
N VAL A 527 -38.56 22.05 -4.15
CA VAL A 527 -39.73 21.57 -3.40
C VAL A 527 -39.65 22.05 -1.95
N PRO A 528 -40.78 22.19 -1.22
CA PRO A 528 -40.74 22.46 0.21
C PRO A 528 -40.02 21.35 0.98
N LYS A 529 -39.31 21.72 2.04
CA LYS A 529 -38.64 20.76 2.93
C LYS A 529 -39.66 19.82 3.57
N ASP A 530 -39.46 18.52 3.39
CA ASP A 530 -40.32 17.48 3.95
C ASP A 530 -39.48 16.25 4.31
N TYR A 531 -39.09 16.16 5.59
CA TYR A 531 -38.26 15.06 6.06
C TYR A 531 -38.98 13.71 6.02
N ASN A 532 -40.30 13.67 6.12
CA ASN A 532 -41.06 12.42 6.04
C ASN A 532 -41.04 11.85 4.63
N LYS A 533 -41.20 12.71 3.61
CA LYS A 533 -41.04 12.29 2.21
C LYS A 533 -39.59 11.89 1.92
N ALA A 534 -38.61 12.66 2.40
CA ALA A 534 -37.21 12.30 2.24
C ALA A 534 -36.92 10.90 2.82
N PHE A 535 -37.40 10.62 4.04
CA PHE A 535 -37.25 9.31 4.67
C PHE A 535 -37.85 8.18 3.83
N LYS A 536 -39.06 8.36 3.27
CA LYS A 536 -39.72 7.36 2.42
C LYS A 536 -38.91 7.04 1.16
N TYR A 537 -38.42 8.08 0.48
CA TYR A 537 -37.63 7.90 -0.74
C TYR A 537 -36.25 7.29 -0.46
N PHE A 538 -35.55 7.74 0.59
CA PHE A 538 -34.29 7.13 0.99
C PHE A 538 -34.45 5.68 1.47
N SER A 539 -35.53 5.37 2.18
CA SER A 539 -35.89 3.98 2.56
C SER A 539 -36.08 3.09 1.34
N SER A 540 -36.79 3.60 0.33
CA SER A 540 -37.02 2.86 -0.92
C SER A 540 -35.72 2.61 -1.68
N ALA A 541 -34.84 3.62 -1.76
CA ALA A 541 -33.53 3.48 -2.40
C ALA A 541 -32.60 2.53 -1.62
N ALA A 542 -32.55 2.65 -0.29
CA ALA A 542 -31.70 1.81 0.56
C ALA A 542 -32.12 0.33 0.54
N ASN A 543 -33.42 0.04 0.49
CA ASN A 543 -33.95 -1.32 0.35
C ASN A 543 -33.57 -1.98 -0.99
N GLN A 544 -33.30 -1.17 -2.02
CA GLN A 544 -32.77 -1.63 -3.30
C GLN A 544 -31.22 -1.74 -3.31
N GLY A 545 -30.57 -1.56 -2.16
CA GLY A 545 -29.11 -1.61 -2.05
C GLY A 545 -28.39 -0.35 -2.52
N TRP A 546 -29.09 0.77 -2.77
CA TRP A 546 -28.45 1.99 -3.24
C TRP A 546 -27.68 2.70 -2.12
N VAL A 547 -26.39 2.85 -2.34
CA VAL A 547 -25.39 3.25 -1.35
C VAL A 547 -25.64 4.67 -0.82
N ASP A 548 -25.93 5.64 -1.69
CA ASP A 548 -26.23 7.01 -1.23
C ASP A 548 -27.53 7.04 -0.41
N GLY A 549 -28.50 6.21 -0.76
CA GLY A 549 -29.74 6.06 0.01
C GLY A 549 -29.48 5.56 1.43
N GLN A 550 -28.63 4.53 1.56
CA GLN A 550 -28.19 4.01 2.86
C GLN A 550 -27.44 5.07 3.68
N LEU A 551 -26.50 5.81 3.06
CA LEU A 551 -25.79 6.90 3.74
C LEU A 551 -26.75 7.95 4.27
N GLN A 552 -27.68 8.43 3.44
CA GLN A 552 -28.62 9.48 3.85
C GLN A 552 -29.59 9.01 4.93
N LEU A 553 -30.05 7.75 4.88
CA LEU A 553 -30.79 7.16 6.01
C LEU A 553 -29.95 7.16 7.29
N GLY A 554 -28.68 6.76 7.21
CA GLY A 554 -27.76 6.82 8.34
C GLY A 554 -27.68 8.23 8.94
N ASN A 555 -27.55 9.25 8.09
CA ASN A 555 -27.55 10.66 8.49
C ASN A 555 -28.87 11.09 9.16
N MET A 556 -30.01 10.63 8.64
CA MET A 556 -31.33 10.95 9.21
C MET A 556 -31.52 10.33 10.59
N TYR A 557 -31.12 9.06 10.77
CA TYR A 557 -31.17 8.36 12.06
C TYR A 557 -30.18 8.95 13.08
N TYR A 558 -28.98 9.34 12.62
CA TYR A 558 -27.95 9.94 13.47
C TYR A 558 -28.38 11.30 14.02
N ASN A 559 -28.97 12.15 13.17
CA ASN A 559 -29.39 13.50 13.52
C ASN A 559 -30.83 13.60 14.05
N GLY A 560 -31.68 12.60 13.83
CA GLY A 560 -33.12 12.64 14.15
C GLY A 560 -33.93 13.55 13.22
N LEU A 561 -33.64 13.52 11.91
CA LEU A 561 -34.30 14.39 10.92
C LEU A 561 -35.63 13.78 10.45
N GLY A 562 -36.76 14.30 10.95
CA GLY A 562 -38.11 13.80 10.61
C GLY A 562 -38.47 12.44 11.21
N ILE A 563 -37.56 11.83 11.96
CA ILE A 563 -37.71 10.55 12.65
C ILE A 563 -37.02 10.62 14.02
N GLN A 564 -37.36 9.71 14.92
CA GLN A 564 -36.66 9.60 16.20
C GLN A 564 -35.20 9.20 15.98
N LYS A 565 -34.29 9.87 16.69
CA LYS A 565 -32.87 9.56 16.67
C LYS A 565 -32.62 8.13 17.16
N ASP A 566 -31.96 7.33 16.32
CA ASP A 566 -31.57 5.95 16.63
C ASP A 566 -30.15 5.69 16.10
N LEU A 567 -29.18 5.69 17.02
CA LEU A 567 -27.78 5.50 16.68
C LEU A 567 -27.47 4.07 16.20
N LYS A 568 -28.21 3.06 16.68
CA LYS A 568 -28.01 1.66 16.28
C LYS A 568 -28.40 1.46 14.82
N MET A 569 -29.51 2.06 14.42
CA MET A 569 -29.93 2.07 13.01
C MET A 569 -28.98 2.91 12.15
N ALA A 570 -28.47 4.04 12.66
CA ALA A 570 -27.46 4.82 11.94
C ALA A 570 -26.20 4.01 11.64
N ILE A 571 -25.67 3.29 12.64
CA ILE A 571 -24.51 2.39 12.46
C ILE A 571 -24.82 1.32 11.43
N LYS A 572 -25.97 0.66 11.53
CA LYS A 572 -26.38 -0.38 10.57
C LYS A 572 -26.32 0.13 9.13
N TYR A 573 -26.93 1.28 8.85
CA TYR A 573 -26.94 1.83 7.49
C TYR A 573 -25.58 2.35 7.04
N TYR A 574 -24.80 2.97 7.93
CA TYR A 574 -23.44 3.36 7.58
C TYR A 574 -22.56 2.14 7.31
N THR A 575 -22.70 1.04 8.05
CA THR A 575 -21.95 -0.21 7.79
C THR A 575 -22.31 -0.81 6.43
N MET A 576 -23.60 -0.81 6.06
CA MET A 576 -24.03 -1.25 4.72
C MET A 576 -23.43 -0.37 3.62
N ALA A 577 -23.46 0.96 3.82
CA ALA A 577 -22.89 1.90 2.86
C ALA A 577 -21.35 1.78 2.77
N SER A 578 -20.66 1.51 3.88
CA SER A 578 -19.21 1.33 3.90
C SER A 578 -18.78 0.00 3.28
N GLN A 579 -19.55 -1.08 3.46
CA GLN A 579 -19.34 -2.35 2.75
C GLN A 579 -19.43 -2.18 1.23
N SER A 580 -20.27 -1.25 0.78
CA SER A 580 -20.38 -0.86 -0.63
C SER A 580 -19.31 0.15 -1.08
N GLY A 581 -18.33 0.47 -0.22
CA GLY A 581 -17.18 1.32 -0.54
C GLY A 581 -17.38 2.83 -0.34
N HIS A 582 -18.50 3.28 0.23
CA HIS A 582 -18.81 4.71 0.34
C HIS A 582 -17.92 5.45 1.35
N VAL A 583 -17.15 6.41 0.86
CA VAL A 583 -16.13 7.13 1.65
C VAL A 583 -16.72 7.90 2.82
N LEU A 584 -17.82 8.62 2.60
CA LEU A 584 -18.47 9.39 3.68
C LEU A 584 -19.08 8.48 4.76
N ALA A 585 -19.43 7.23 4.41
CA ALA A 585 -19.93 6.28 5.39
C ALA A 585 -18.79 5.80 6.30
N PHE A 586 -17.62 5.50 5.73
CA PHE A 586 -16.40 5.24 6.49
C PHE A 586 -16.08 6.41 7.44
N TYR A 587 -16.17 7.66 6.96
CA TYR A 587 -15.92 8.85 7.78
C TYR A 587 -16.91 8.98 8.95
N SER A 588 -18.21 8.79 8.70
CA SER A 588 -19.23 8.84 9.76
C SER A 588 -19.06 7.72 10.78
N LEU A 589 -18.79 6.48 10.36
CA LEU A 589 -18.48 5.37 11.26
C LEU A 589 -17.22 5.63 12.09
N ALA A 590 -16.16 6.13 11.45
CA ALA A 590 -14.91 6.45 12.13
C ALA A 590 -15.12 7.47 13.24
N GLN A 591 -15.94 8.50 12.99
CA GLN A 591 -16.31 9.47 14.03
C GLN A 591 -17.07 8.81 15.18
N MET A 592 -18.04 7.94 14.89
CA MET A 592 -18.82 7.23 15.91
C MET A 592 -17.94 6.32 16.78
N HIS A 593 -16.99 5.59 16.19
CA HIS A 593 -16.02 4.77 16.93
C HIS A 593 -15.00 5.60 17.72
N ALA A 594 -14.56 6.73 17.18
CA ALA A 594 -13.63 7.63 17.86
C ALA A 594 -14.25 8.31 19.09
N SER A 595 -15.52 8.71 19.00
CA SER A 595 -16.27 9.34 20.09
C SER A 595 -16.98 8.36 21.02
N GLY A 596 -17.15 7.09 20.61
CA GLY A 596 -17.99 6.12 21.32
C GLY A 596 -19.49 6.47 21.27
N THR A 597 -19.94 7.09 20.18
CA THR A 597 -21.35 7.48 20.02
C THR A 597 -22.14 6.33 19.39
N GLY A 598 -22.99 5.67 20.17
CA GLY A 598 -23.82 4.55 19.70
C GLY A 598 -23.11 3.18 19.63
N THR A 599 -21.78 3.17 19.79
CA THR A 599 -20.95 1.98 19.98
C THR A 599 -19.93 2.20 21.09
N VAL A 600 -19.27 1.13 21.54
CA VAL A 600 -18.10 1.25 22.42
C VAL A 600 -16.98 1.95 21.66
N ARG A 601 -16.36 2.95 22.31
CA ARG A 601 -15.21 3.66 21.76
C ARG A 601 -14.09 2.68 21.44
N SER A 602 -13.61 2.71 20.20
CA SER A 602 -12.51 1.86 19.74
C SER A 602 -11.57 2.71 18.88
N CYS A 603 -10.34 2.89 19.37
CA CYS A 603 -9.34 3.69 18.67
C CYS A 603 -8.86 2.96 17.41
N THR A 604 -8.62 1.65 17.49
CA THR A 604 -8.08 0.84 16.38
C THR A 604 -9.00 0.88 15.17
N THR A 605 -10.28 0.56 15.35
CA THR A 605 -11.27 0.60 14.27
C THR A 605 -11.46 2.01 13.75
N ALA A 606 -11.43 3.04 14.60
CA ALA A 606 -11.51 4.42 14.14
C ALA A 606 -10.32 4.81 13.27
N VAL A 607 -9.09 4.43 13.64
CA VAL A 607 -7.88 4.70 12.85
C VAL A 607 -7.94 3.99 11.49
N GLU A 608 -8.33 2.72 11.44
CA GLU A 608 -8.47 1.97 10.19
C GLU A 608 -9.48 2.62 9.25
N LEU A 609 -10.65 3.01 9.76
CA LEU A 609 -11.68 3.68 8.97
C LEU A 609 -11.23 5.07 8.50
N PHE A 610 -10.57 5.87 9.36
CA PHE A 610 -10.04 7.18 8.94
C PHE A 610 -8.88 7.06 7.96
N LYS A 611 -8.01 6.06 8.11
CA LYS A 611 -6.94 5.74 7.15
C LYS A 611 -7.55 5.41 5.79
N ASN A 612 -8.58 4.56 5.76
CA ASN A 612 -9.31 4.20 4.54
C ASN A 612 -9.92 5.42 3.82
N VAL A 613 -10.41 6.42 4.58
CA VAL A 613 -10.87 7.72 4.04
C VAL A 613 -9.69 8.56 3.54
N ALA A 614 -8.61 8.68 4.31
CA ALA A 614 -7.43 9.44 3.93
C ALA A 614 -6.81 8.92 2.63
N GLU A 615 -6.75 7.61 2.42
CA GLU A 615 -6.24 7.00 1.19
C GLU A 615 -7.12 7.23 -0.05
N ARG A 616 -8.26 7.90 0.07
CA ARG A 616 -9.13 8.28 -1.05
C ARG A 616 -9.03 9.76 -1.42
N GLY A 617 -8.08 10.48 -0.82
CA GLY A 617 -7.76 11.85 -1.22
C GLY A 617 -7.21 11.92 -2.65
N ARG A 618 -7.20 13.13 -3.21
CA ARG A 618 -6.76 13.39 -4.60
C ARG A 618 -5.35 12.89 -4.93
N TRP A 619 -4.47 12.85 -3.92
CA TRP A 619 -3.11 12.34 -4.07
C TRP A 619 -3.04 10.86 -4.46
N GLY A 620 -4.10 10.07 -4.26
CA GLY A 620 -4.14 8.69 -4.76
C GLY A 620 -4.10 8.62 -6.29
N ALA A 621 -4.35 9.72 -7.02
CA ALA A 621 -4.12 9.80 -8.46
C ALA A 621 -2.66 9.48 -8.85
N ASN A 622 -1.70 9.69 -7.94
CA ASN A 622 -0.30 9.34 -8.15
C ASN A 622 -0.09 7.83 -8.33
N LEU A 623 -1.00 6.96 -7.83
CA LEU A 623 -0.94 5.51 -8.10
C LEU A 623 -1.13 5.21 -9.58
N MET A 624 -2.10 5.88 -10.21
CA MET A 624 -2.37 5.72 -11.63
C MET A 624 -1.27 6.34 -12.49
N GLN A 625 -0.73 7.49 -12.07
CA GLN A 625 0.39 8.11 -12.76
C GLN A 625 1.64 7.20 -12.71
N ALA A 626 1.96 6.63 -11.55
CA ALA A 626 3.06 5.68 -11.40
C ALA A 626 2.90 4.44 -12.27
N TYR A 627 1.67 3.92 -12.39
CA TYR A 627 1.35 2.81 -13.27
C TYR A 627 1.57 3.16 -14.75
N ASN A 628 1.12 4.33 -15.18
CA ASN A 628 1.32 4.80 -16.55
C ASN A 628 2.82 4.98 -16.85
N ASP A 629 3.57 5.58 -15.92
CA ASP A 629 5.03 5.72 -16.05
C ASP A 629 5.72 4.35 -16.20
N TYR A 630 5.31 3.37 -15.40
CA TYR A 630 5.81 1.99 -15.52
C TYR A 630 5.51 1.38 -16.89
N LYS A 631 4.28 1.53 -17.41
CA LYS A 631 3.88 1.04 -18.73
C LYS A 631 4.64 1.72 -19.88
N GLU A 632 4.96 3.00 -19.72
CA GLU A 632 5.75 3.77 -20.68
C GLU A 632 7.26 3.50 -20.58
N GLY A 633 7.70 2.63 -19.67
CA GLY A 633 9.11 2.28 -19.47
C GLY A 633 9.90 3.26 -18.60
N ARG A 634 9.24 4.27 -18.02
CA ARG A 634 9.80 5.23 -17.05
C ARG A 634 9.82 4.63 -15.64
N VAL A 635 10.62 3.58 -15.45
CA VAL A 635 10.64 2.77 -14.22
C VAL A 635 11.13 3.58 -13.01
N ASN A 636 12.10 4.47 -13.19
CA ASN A 636 12.65 5.29 -12.11
C ASN A 636 11.62 6.30 -11.57
N GLU A 637 10.88 6.95 -12.46
CA GLU A 637 9.80 7.88 -12.12
C GLU A 637 8.63 7.15 -11.45
N ALA A 638 8.28 5.96 -11.94
CA ALA A 638 7.27 5.09 -11.32
C ALA A 638 7.68 4.68 -9.90
N LEU A 639 8.93 4.25 -9.70
CA LEU A 639 9.46 3.83 -8.41
C LEU A 639 9.36 4.97 -7.39
N ILE A 640 9.80 6.18 -7.71
CA ILE A 640 9.75 7.30 -6.76
C ILE A 640 8.30 7.60 -6.35
N LYS A 641 7.36 7.58 -7.29
CA LYS A 641 5.94 7.77 -6.96
C LYS A 641 5.42 6.67 -6.03
N TYR A 642 5.76 5.41 -6.29
CA TYR A 642 5.41 4.30 -5.40
C TYR A 642 6.07 4.41 -4.03
N MET A 643 7.34 4.81 -3.94
CA MET A 643 8.04 5.01 -2.66
C MET A 643 7.39 6.10 -1.81
N VAL A 644 7.00 7.23 -2.42
CA VAL A 644 6.26 8.30 -1.71
C VAL A 644 4.92 7.79 -1.17
N LEU A 645 4.16 7.08 -2.01
CA LEU A 645 2.87 6.51 -1.60
C LEU A 645 3.04 5.39 -0.56
N ALA A 646 4.14 4.65 -0.61
CA ALA A 646 4.49 3.62 0.36
C ALA A 646 4.77 4.23 1.75
N GLU A 647 5.45 5.39 1.80
CA GLU A 647 5.65 6.17 3.04
C GLU A 647 4.34 6.75 3.58
N LEU A 648 3.39 7.10 2.71
CA LEU A 648 2.03 7.52 3.10
C LEU A 648 1.19 6.37 3.69
N GLY A 649 1.66 5.12 3.58
CA GLY A 649 1.01 3.94 4.15
C GLY A 649 0.13 3.16 3.17
N TYR A 650 0.19 3.43 1.86
CA TYR A 650 -0.54 2.64 0.86
C TYR A 650 0.11 1.27 0.68
N GLU A 651 -0.58 0.20 1.07
CA GLU A 651 -0.10 -1.19 0.91
C GLU A 651 0.26 -1.52 -0.54
N VAL A 652 -0.61 -1.17 -1.49
CA VAL A 652 -0.37 -1.43 -2.92
C VAL A 652 0.88 -0.73 -3.44
N ALA A 653 1.19 0.47 -2.92
CA ALA A 653 2.41 1.16 -3.28
C ALA A 653 3.66 0.51 -2.65
N GLN A 654 3.54 -0.03 -1.44
CA GLN A 654 4.60 -0.78 -0.78
C GLN A 654 4.94 -2.05 -1.57
N SER A 655 3.94 -2.85 -1.94
CA SER A 655 4.16 -4.05 -2.75
C SER A 655 4.70 -3.74 -4.15
N ASN A 656 4.21 -2.68 -4.80
CA ASN A 656 4.73 -2.27 -6.11
C ASN A 656 6.17 -1.74 -6.05
N ALA A 657 6.49 -0.91 -5.04
CA ALA A 657 7.87 -0.46 -4.84
C ALA A 657 8.81 -1.64 -4.58
N ALA A 658 8.39 -2.58 -3.72
CA ALA A 658 9.16 -3.80 -3.44
C ALA A 658 9.38 -4.63 -4.71
N TYR A 659 8.35 -4.81 -5.52
CA TYR A 659 8.42 -5.53 -6.79
C TYR A 659 9.40 -4.90 -7.79
N LEU A 660 9.34 -3.57 -7.96
CA LEU A 660 10.25 -2.88 -8.87
C LEU A 660 11.70 -3.00 -8.40
N LEU A 661 11.95 -2.88 -7.09
CA LEU A 661 13.27 -3.08 -6.49
C LEU A 661 13.78 -4.51 -6.73
N ASP A 662 12.94 -5.52 -6.51
CA ASP A 662 13.30 -6.94 -6.68
C ASP A 662 13.77 -7.27 -8.11
N ARG A 663 13.21 -6.62 -9.13
CA ARG A 663 13.63 -6.81 -10.53
C ARG A 663 15.04 -6.32 -10.85
N GLY A 664 15.52 -5.30 -10.14
CA GLY A 664 16.84 -4.71 -10.38
C GLY A 664 16.97 -3.84 -11.63
N ASP A 665 15.85 -3.49 -12.30
CA ASP A 665 15.80 -2.62 -13.49
C ASP A 665 15.84 -1.11 -13.13
N ILE A 666 16.51 -0.74 -12.02
CA ILE A 666 16.49 0.60 -11.42
C ILE A 666 17.91 1.16 -11.27
N ASP A 667 18.07 2.44 -11.58
CA ASP A 667 19.35 3.15 -11.48
C ASP A 667 19.40 4.18 -10.33
N VAL A 668 18.25 4.57 -9.78
CA VAL A 668 18.15 5.62 -8.74
C VAL A 668 18.68 5.17 -7.38
N ILE A 669 18.66 3.86 -7.12
CA ILE A 669 19.09 3.27 -5.85
C ILE A 669 20.33 2.41 -6.06
N PRO A 670 21.37 2.54 -5.21
CA PRO A 670 22.53 1.67 -5.24
C PRO A 670 22.17 0.18 -5.18
N LYS A 671 22.73 -0.63 -6.08
CA LYS A 671 22.42 -2.07 -6.22
C LYS A 671 22.63 -2.90 -4.94
N ASN A 672 23.53 -2.47 -4.06
CA ASN A 672 23.79 -3.11 -2.77
C ASN A 672 22.63 -2.94 -1.76
N GLU A 673 21.84 -1.88 -1.90
CA GLU A 673 20.73 -1.58 -0.97
C GLU A 673 19.38 -2.09 -1.48
N THR A 674 19.29 -2.47 -2.75
CA THR A 674 18.03 -2.81 -3.42
C THR A 674 17.26 -3.93 -2.73
N PHE A 675 17.91 -5.06 -2.43
CA PHE A 675 17.24 -6.19 -1.77
C PHE A 675 16.82 -5.88 -0.34
N PHE A 676 17.66 -5.19 0.44
CA PHE A 676 17.30 -4.78 1.80
C PHE A 676 16.06 -3.86 1.80
N ARG A 677 16.01 -2.91 0.86
CA ARG A 677 14.85 -2.01 0.71
C ARG A 677 13.62 -2.74 0.19
N ALA A 678 13.78 -3.68 -0.73
CA ALA A 678 12.69 -4.51 -1.21
C ALA A 678 12.10 -5.34 -0.07
N LEU A 679 12.94 -5.99 0.74
CA LEU A 679 12.52 -6.71 1.96
C LEU A 679 11.74 -5.80 2.89
N MET A 680 12.26 -4.61 3.16
CA MET A 680 11.59 -3.63 4.02
C MET A 680 10.18 -3.28 3.51
N TYR A 681 10.02 -3.02 2.22
CA TYR A 681 8.70 -2.72 1.64
C TYR A 681 7.78 -3.94 1.60
N TRP A 682 8.31 -5.13 1.29
CA TRP A 682 7.55 -6.39 1.37
C TRP A 682 7.04 -6.63 2.79
N SER A 683 7.89 -6.45 3.79
CA SER A 683 7.55 -6.59 5.21
C SER A 683 6.50 -5.58 5.65
N ARG A 684 6.58 -4.32 5.19
CA ARG A 684 5.55 -3.32 5.45
C ARG A 684 4.21 -3.69 4.82
N ALA A 685 4.20 -4.14 3.57
CA ALA A 685 2.99 -4.58 2.88
C ALA A 685 2.37 -5.81 3.58
N ALA A 686 3.21 -6.78 3.97
CA ALA A 686 2.81 -7.97 4.72
C ALA A 686 2.25 -7.62 6.11
N GLY A 687 2.84 -6.64 6.81
CA GLY A 687 2.46 -6.23 8.16
C GLY A 687 1.20 -5.35 8.22
N GLN A 688 0.62 -4.93 7.09
CA GLN A 688 -0.69 -4.30 7.07
C GLN A 688 -1.78 -5.37 7.26
N ASP A 689 -1.90 -5.88 8.49
CA ASP A 689 -2.89 -6.87 8.95
C ASP A 689 -4.32 -6.38 8.70
N THR A 690 -4.80 -6.59 7.48
CA THR A 690 -6.22 -6.57 7.13
C THR A 690 -6.67 -8.02 6.98
N SER A 691 -7.95 -8.31 7.23
CA SER A 691 -8.53 -9.66 7.11
C SER A 691 -8.29 -10.32 5.74
N ASP A 692 -8.01 -9.51 4.72
CA ASP A 692 -7.72 -9.92 3.34
C ASP A 692 -6.29 -9.50 2.91
N GLY A 693 -5.35 -9.40 3.86
CA GLY A 693 -4.00 -8.87 3.63
C GLY A 693 -3.28 -9.52 2.44
N TYR A 694 -2.36 -8.79 1.81
CA TYR A 694 -1.75 -9.23 0.55
C TYR A 694 -0.83 -10.45 0.78
N SER A 695 -1.35 -11.63 0.46
CA SER A 695 -0.71 -12.90 0.82
C SER A 695 0.60 -13.16 0.09
N VAL A 696 0.70 -12.68 -1.14
CA VAL A 696 1.93 -12.72 -1.93
C VAL A 696 3.04 -11.95 -1.23
N ALA A 697 2.77 -10.79 -0.62
CA ALA A 697 3.81 -10.06 0.12
C ALA A 697 4.40 -10.90 1.26
N ARG A 698 3.56 -11.65 2.00
CA ARG A 698 4.05 -12.55 3.06
C ARG A 698 4.89 -13.69 2.51
N VAL A 699 4.48 -14.27 1.39
CA VAL A 699 5.28 -15.30 0.69
C VAL A 699 6.63 -14.72 0.29
N LYS A 700 6.68 -13.50 -0.26
CA LYS A 700 7.92 -12.82 -0.62
C LYS A 700 8.81 -12.54 0.60
N VAL A 701 8.26 -12.08 1.72
CA VAL A 701 9.06 -11.93 2.97
C VAL A 701 9.64 -13.28 3.39
N GLY A 702 8.85 -14.36 3.31
CA GLY A 702 9.33 -15.72 3.56
C GLY A 702 10.46 -16.14 2.60
N ASP A 703 10.33 -15.86 1.31
CA ASP A 703 11.34 -16.16 0.29
C ASP A 703 12.66 -15.42 0.60
N TYR A 704 12.58 -14.16 1.02
CA TYR A 704 13.76 -13.36 1.34
C TYR A 704 14.52 -13.92 2.56
N HIS A 705 13.83 -14.31 3.62
CA HIS A 705 14.45 -14.98 4.76
C HIS A 705 14.98 -16.38 4.41
N TYR A 706 14.28 -17.10 3.53
CA TYR A 706 14.69 -18.42 3.08
C TYR A 706 15.99 -18.38 2.24
N TYR A 707 16.09 -17.42 1.30
CA TYR A 707 17.26 -17.29 0.42
C TYR A 707 18.35 -16.38 0.97
N GLY A 708 18.07 -15.58 2.01
CA GLY A 708 19.00 -14.58 2.55
C GLY A 708 19.14 -13.35 1.64
N TYR A 709 18.05 -12.88 1.03
CA TYR A 709 18.06 -11.67 0.21
C TYR A 709 17.98 -10.43 1.10
N GLY A 710 19.05 -9.62 1.14
CA GLY A 710 19.10 -8.42 1.97
C GLY A 710 19.04 -8.68 3.49
N THR A 711 19.10 -9.94 3.91
CA THR A 711 19.08 -10.39 5.30
C THR A 711 19.85 -11.72 5.41
N GLU A 712 20.16 -12.15 6.64
CA GLU A 712 20.76 -13.47 6.85
C GLU A 712 19.71 -14.58 6.63
N VAL A 713 20.17 -15.77 6.26
CA VAL A 713 19.28 -16.92 6.06
C VAL A 713 18.66 -17.32 7.38
N ASP A 714 17.34 -17.19 7.48
CA ASP A 714 16.55 -17.54 8.65
C ASP A 714 15.33 -18.39 8.25
N TYR A 715 15.49 -19.70 8.35
CA TYR A 715 14.43 -20.64 8.04
C TYR A 715 13.27 -20.62 9.04
N GLU A 716 13.49 -20.21 10.29
CA GLU A 716 12.41 -20.15 11.28
C GLU A 716 11.47 -18.98 10.96
N SER A 717 12.04 -17.81 10.67
CA SER A 717 11.27 -16.65 10.21
C SER A 717 10.55 -16.95 8.90
N ALA A 718 11.21 -17.61 7.93
CA ALA A 718 10.58 -18.01 6.68
C ALA A 718 9.38 -18.95 6.90
N ALA A 719 9.53 -19.99 7.73
CA ALA A 719 8.46 -20.92 8.06
C ALA A 719 7.26 -20.20 8.71
N ASN A 720 7.53 -19.26 9.61
CA ASN A 720 6.49 -18.47 10.27
C ASN A 720 5.69 -17.62 9.27
N GLN A 721 6.35 -16.96 8.32
CA GLN A 721 5.66 -16.17 7.29
C GLN A 721 4.80 -17.04 6.36
N TYR A 722 5.32 -18.18 5.90
CA TYR A 722 4.54 -19.12 5.08
C TYR A 722 3.36 -19.70 5.84
N LYS A 723 3.53 -19.99 7.15
CA LYS A 723 2.44 -20.46 8.00
C LYS A 723 1.31 -19.43 8.06
N ILE A 724 1.63 -18.16 8.30
CA ILE A 724 0.63 -17.08 8.33
C ILE A 724 -0.09 -16.97 6.97
N ALA A 725 0.66 -16.98 5.86
CA ALA A 725 0.09 -16.91 4.52
C ALA A 725 -0.77 -18.14 4.15
N SER A 726 -0.39 -19.32 4.66
CA SER A 726 -1.13 -20.57 4.45
C SER A 726 -2.42 -20.62 5.29
N GLU A 727 -2.33 -20.32 6.59
CA GLU A 727 -3.43 -20.54 7.55
C GLU A 727 -4.45 -19.39 7.55
N GLN A 728 -4.00 -18.14 7.42
CA GLN A 728 -4.89 -16.97 7.50
C GLN A 728 -5.39 -16.51 6.14
N GLN A 729 -4.62 -16.74 5.07
CA GLN A 729 -4.89 -16.17 3.74
C GLN A 729 -5.08 -17.23 2.65
N HIS A 730 -5.04 -18.52 3.02
CA HIS A 730 -5.24 -19.65 2.12
C HIS A 730 -4.39 -19.59 0.83
N ASN A 731 -3.13 -19.21 0.94
CA ASN A 731 -2.23 -19.10 -0.21
C ASN A 731 -1.61 -20.47 -0.58
N ALA A 732 -1.85 -20.94 -1.82
CA ALA A 732 -1.38 -22.24 -2.29
C ALA A 732 0.15 -22.35 -2.41
N GLN A 733 0.84 -21.27 -2.80
CA GLN A 733 2.31 -21.24 -2.88
C GLN A 733 2.93 -21.33 -1.48
N ALA A 734 2.36 -20.63 -0.49
CA ALA A 734 2.78 -20.73 0.90
C ALA A 734 2.62 -22.15 1.45
N MET A 735 1.50 -22.81 1.16
CA MET A 735 1.25 -24.21 1.53
C MET A 735 2.30 -25.14 0.91
N PHE A 736 2.60 -24.97 -0.38
CA PHE A 736 3.62 -25.76 -1.05
C PHE A 736 5.01 -25.56 -0.43
N ASN A 737 5.41 -24.30 -0.20
CA ASN A 737 6.68 -23.95 0.43
C ASN A 737 6.79 -24.55 1.84
N LEU A 738 5.72 -24.47 2.64
CA LEU A 738 5.68 -25.05 3.98
C LEU A 738 5.77 -26.58 3.95
N GLY A 739 5.11 -27.22 2.98
CA GLY A 739 5.24 -28.65 2.72
C GLY A 739 6.70 -29.06 2.43
N TYR A 740 7.40 -28.28 1.61
CA TYR A 740 8.81 -28.49 1.34
C TYR A 740 9.70 -28.29 2.57
N MET A 741 9.43 -27.28 3.39
CA MET A 741 10.18 -27.04 4.63
C MET A 741 10.01 -28.18 5.64
N HIS A 742 8.79 -28.74 5.76
CA HIS A 742 8.54 -29.95 6.56
C HIS A 742 9.22 -31.21 6.00
N GLU A 743 9.29 -31.35 4.67
CA GLU A 743 9.99 -32.45 4.01
C GLU A 743 11.50 -32.43 4.32
N GLN A 744 12.11 -31.25 4.30
CA GLN A 744 13.54 -31.07 4.51
C GLN A 744 13.93 -30.89 5.98
N GLY A 745 13.01 -30.44 6.85
CA GLY A 745 13.29 -30.06 8.23
C GLY A 745 14.04 -28.72 8.34
N LEU A 746 13.71 -27.75 7.49
CA LEU A 746 14.33 -26.42 7.48
C LEU A 746 13.55 -25.49 8.40
N GLY A 747 14.20 -24.95 9.45
CA GLY A 747 13.56 -24.05 10.43
C GLY A 747 12.49 -24.71 11.30
N MET A 748 12.26 -26.02 11.13
CA MET A 748 11.23 -26.78 11.81
C MET A 748 11.55 -28.27 11.82
N LYS A 749 10.85 -29.04 12.66
CA LYS A 749 11.04 -30.50 12.70
C LYS A 749 10.58 -31.15 11.39
N LYS A 750 11.43 -32.03 10.85
CA LYS A 750 11.10 -32.85 9.68
C LYS A 750 9.88 -33.72 9.96
N ASP A 751 8.83 -33.55 9.16
CA ASP A 751 7.57 -34.31 9.25
C ASP A 751 7.01 -34.56 7.85
N ILE A 752 7.18 -35.80 7.38
CA ILE A 752 6.79 -36.21 6.03
C ILE A 752 5.27 -36.29 5.85
N HIS A 753 4.53 -36.63 6.92
CA HIS A 753 3.08 -36.72 6.85
C HIS A 753 2.45 -35.34 6.75
N LEU A 754 2.99 -34.40 7.54
CA LEU A 754 2.56 -33.02 7.49
C LEU A 754 2.97 -32.36 6.15
N ALA A 755 4.15 -32.68 5.63
CA ALA A 755 4.56 -32.26 4.28
C ALA A 755 3.57 -32.70 3.20
N LYS A 756 3.19 -33.99 3.18
CA LYS A 756 2.17 -34.52 2.27
C LYS A 756 0.84 -33.78 2.41
N ARG A 757 0.39 -33.55 3.65
CA ARG A 757 -0.87 -32.84 3.91
C ARG A 757 -0.86 -31.42 3.34
N TYR A 758 0.24 -30.68 3.49
CA TYR A 758 0.37 -29.35 2.92
C TYR A 758 0.43 -29.36 1.38
N TYR A 759 1.08 -30.36 0.78
CA TYR A 759 1.04 -30.54 -0.67
C TYR A 759 -0.37 -30.84 -1.18
N ASP A 760 -1.10 -31.75 -0.54
CA ASP A 760 -2.50 -32.06 -0.89
C ASP A 760 -3.38 -30.80 -0.75
N LEU A 761 -3.25 -30.06 0.35
CA LEU A 761 -3.97 -28.81 0.59
C LEU A 761 -3.66 -27.75 -0.48
N ALA A 762 -2.40 -27.63 -0.92
CA ALA A 762 -2.02 -26.70 -1.98
C ALA A 762 -2.72 -27.03 -3.31
N ALA A 763 -2.83 -28.31 -3.67
CA ALA A 763 -3.50 -28.77 -4.88
C ALA A 763 -5.03 -28.62 -4.83
N GLU A 764 -5.63 -28.72 -3.64
CA GLU A 764 -7.05 -28.41 -3.43
C GLU A 764 -7.33 -26.91 -3.53
N THR A 765 -6.39 -26.08 -3.06
CA THR A 765 -6.55 -24.61 -3.02
C THR A 765 -6.42 -23.96 -4.39
N SER A 766 -5.55 -24.46 -5.26
CA SER A 766 -5.35 -23.90 -6.60
C SER A 766 -5.15 -24.98 -7.67
N SER A 767 -5.81 -24.81 -8.82
CA SER A 767 -5.60 -25.66 -10.01
C SER A 767 -4.15 -25.63 -10.49
N ASP A 768 -3.48 -24.48 -10.36
CA ASP A 768 -2.13 -24.28 -10.87
C ASP A 768 -1.10 -25.05 -10.03
N ALA A 769 -1.43 -25.34 -8.77
CA ALA A 769 -0.58 -26.12 -7.87
C ALA A 769 -0.64 -27.63 -8.12
N GLN A 770 -1.63 -28.15 -8.84
CA GLN A 770 -1.84 -29.60 -9.01
C GLN A 770 -0.65 -30.32 -9.66
N VAL A 771 -0.07 -29.72 -10.72
CA VAL A 771 1.07 -30.32 -11.43
C VAL A 771 2.36 -30.29 -10.58
N PRO A 772 2.77 -29.15 -9.99
CA PRO A 772 3.89 -29.10 -9.05
C PRO A 772 3.75 -30.08 -7.87
N VAL A 773 2.55 -30.14 -7.27
CA VAL A 773 2.25 -31.04 -6.15
C VAL A 773 2.38 -32.50 -6.57
N ALA A 774 1.82 -32.90 -7.72
CA ALA A 774 1.94 -34.28 -8.20
C ALA A 774 3.41 -34.70 -8.38
N LEU A 775 4.26 -33.81 -8.87
CA LEU A 775 5.70 -34.06 -8.99
C LEU A 775 6.39 -34.15 -7.62
N ALA A 776 6.04 -33.28 -6.68
CA ALA A 776 6.58 -33.29 -5.31
C ALA A 776 6.18 -34.59 -4.57
N LEU A 777 4.92 -35.01 -4.68
CA LEU A 777 4.42 -36.26 -4.09
C LEU A 777 5.05 -37.49 -4.76
N ALA A 778 5.24 -37.47 -6.08
CA ALA A 778 5.95 -38.54 -6.78
C ALA A 778 7.40 -38.67 -6.31
N LYS A 779 8.11 -37.54 -6.17
CA LYS A 779 9.46 -37.48 -5.58
C LYS A 779 9.46 -38.06 -4.17
N LEU A 780 8.51 -37.65 -3.32
CA LEU A 780 8.39 -38.11 -1.95
C LEU A 780 8.16 -39.63 -1.88
N GLY A 781 7.29 -40.16 -2.75
CA GLY A 781 7.03 -41.60 -2.85
C GLY A 781 8.27 -42.40 -3.29
N VAL A 782 9.07 -41.88 -4.22
CA VAL A 782 10.33 -42.50 -4.64
C VAL A 782 11.34 -42.51 -3.50
N LEU A 783 11.51 -41.38 -2.79
CA LEU A 783 12.44 -41.29 -1.66
C LEU A 783 12.04 -42.23 -0.53
N TYR A 784 10.75 -42.30 -0.21
CA TYR A 784 10.23 -43.22 0.81
C TYR A 784 10.44 -44.68 0.42
N SER A 785 10.22 -45.02 -0.86
CA SER A 785 10.45 -46.38 -1.39
C SER A 785 11.93 -46.77 -1.31
N LEU A 786 12.84 -45.85 -1.63
CA LEU A 786 14.29 -46.08 -1.53
C LEU A 786 14.73 -46.28 -0.08
N GLN A 787 14.24 -45.45 0.84
CA GLN A 787 14.53 -45.61 2.27
C GLN A 787 14.00 -46.95 2.79
N HIS A 788 12.79 -47.34 2.39
CA HIS A 788 12.23 -48.63 2.74
C HIS A 788 13.07 -49.80 2.23
N ILE A 789 13.58 -49.73 1.00
CA ILE A 789 14.50 -50.75 0.44
C ILE A 789 15.81 -50.81 1.22
N GLN A 790 16.34 -49.69 1.70
CA GLN A 790 17.56 -49.65 2.53
C GLN A 790 17.33 -50.24 3.92
N GLU A 791 16.15 -50.04 4.50
CA GLU A 791 15.77 -50.58 5.81
C GLU A 791 15.29 -52.04 5.74
N MET A 792 14.97 -52.55 4.55
CA MET A 792 14.62 -53.96 4.35
C MET A 792 15.84 -54.86 4.64
N ASN A 793 15.71 -55.65 5.69
CA ASN A 793 16.66 -56.71 6.00
C ASN A 793 16.45 -57.90 5.05
N PHE A 794 17.22 -57.96 3.97
CA PHE A 794 17.11 -59.01 2.94
C PHE A 794 17.24 -60.43 3.49
N ASP A 795 17.95 -60.61 4.62
CA ASP A 795 18.10 -61.90 5.29
C ASP A 795 16.80 -62.40 5.94
N ALA A 796 15.90 -61.50 6.34
CA ALA A 796 14.62 -61.84 6.97
C ALA A 796 13.51 -62.15 5.94
N LEU A 797 13.64 -61.64 4.71
CA LEU A 797 12.64 -61.78 3.65
C LEU A 797 12.78 -63.12 2.90
N LEU A 798 13.98 -63.71 2.92
CA LEU A 798 14.29 -65.03 2.37
C LEU A 798 15.04 -65.91 3.40
N PRO A 799 14.42 -66.28 4.53
CA PRO A 799 15.11 -66.98 5.63
C PRO A 799 15.66 -68.37 5.24
N HIS A 800 15.22 -68.92 4.10
CA HIS A 800 15.68 -70.22 3.58
C HIS A 800 16.55 -70.11 2.33
N ILE A 801 16.80 -68.92 1.79
CA ILE A 801 17.64 -68.73 0.60
C ILE A 801 18.88 -67.94 1.03
N ASN A 802 19.91 -68.68 1.42
CA ASN A 802 21.21 -68.11 1.69
C ASN A 802 21.90 -67.84 0.35
N LEU A 803 21.63 -66.67 -0.24
CA LEU A 803 21.98 -66.37 -1.62
C LEU A 803 23.49 -66.40 -1.88
N ASN A 804 24.30 -66.07 -0.87
CA ASN A 804 25.75 -66.25 -0.88
C ASN A 804 26.18 -67.72 -1.06
N LYS A 805 25.35 -68.66 -0.61
CA LYS A 805 25.61 -70.11 -0.67
C LYS A 805 25.11 -70.74 -1.98
N ILE A 806 24.15 -70.11 -2.65
CA ILE A 806 23.52 -70.62 -3.88
C ILE A 806 24.11 -69.97 -5.14
N LEU A 807 24.40 -68.66 -5.10
CA LEU A 807 24.83 -67.86 -6.25
C LEU A 807 26.25 -67.29 -6.10
N GLY A 808 26.91 -67.56 -4.97
CA GLY A 808 28.27 -67.09 -4.67
C GLY A 808 28.28 -65.71 -4.00
N PRO A 809 29.47 -65.24 -3.55
CA PRO A 809 29.61 -63.99 -2.80
C PRO A 809 29.27 -62.73 -3.60
N ASP A 810 29.35 -62.79 -4.94
CA ASP A 810 29.05 -61.67 -5.86
C ASP A 810 27.66 -61.79 -6.50
N TRP A 811 26.72 -62.44 -5.81
CA TRP A 811 25.34 -62.63 -6.28
C TRP A 811 24.66 -61.31 -6.69
N ASP A 812 24.91 -60.26 -5.93
CA ASP A 812 24.46 -58.89 -6.17
C ASP A 812 24.89 -58.37 -7.55
N LEU A 813 26.11 -58.68 -8.00
CA LEU A 813 26.63 -58.31 -9.32
C LEU A 813 25.86 -59.01 -10.45
N TYR A 814 25.50 -60.28 -10.28
CA TYR A 814 24.72 -61.03 -11.28
C TYR A 814 23.28 -60.53 -11.38
N ILE A 815 22.65 -60.15 -10.26
CA ILE A 815 21.32 -59.53 -10.30
C ILE A 815 21.36 -58.14 -10.95
N MET A 816 22.34 -57.32 -10.61
CA MET A 816 22.47 -55.97 -11.17
C MET A 816 22.72 -56.00 -12.68
N THR A 817 23.55 -56.93 -13.15
CA THR A 817 23.83 -57.10 -14.58
C THR A 817 22.63 -57.67 -15.35
N THR A 818 21.90 -58.62 -14.78
CA THR A 818 20.67 -59.17 -15.40
C THR A 818 19.54 -58.16 -15.43
N LEU A 819 19.34 -57.36 -14.38
CA LEU A 819 18.39 -56.25 -14.36
C LEU A 819 18.77 -55.16 -15.37
N ALA A 820 20.05 -54.81 -15.48
CA ALA A 820 20.54 -53.86 -16.49
C ALA A 820 20.33 -54.38 -17.91
N MET A 821 20.54 -55.68 -18.14
CA MET A 821 20.29 -56.33 -19.43
C MET A 821 18.79 -56.37 -19.75
N LEU A 822 17.92 -56.68 -18.79
CA LEU A 822 16.47 -56.62 -18.92
C LEU A 822 15.97 -55.21 -19.24
N LEU A 823 16.49 -54.20 -18.54
CA LEU A 823 16.22 -52.79 -18.84
C LEU A 823 16.70 -52.40 -20.24
N GLY A 824 17.89 -52.84 -20.64
CA GLY A 824 18.40 -52.65 -21.99
C GLY A 824 17.53 -53.31 -23.06
N ILE A 825 17.03 -54.52 -22.79
CA ILE A 825 16.11 -55.26 -23.65
C ILE A 825 14.74 -54.56 -23.74
N VAL A 826 14.21 -54.08 -22.61
CA VAL A 826 12.97 -53.29 -22.59
C VAL A 826 13.14 -52.00 -23.39
N VAL A 827 14.25 -51.27 -23.23
CA VAL A 827 14.56 -50.07 -24.02
C VAL A 827 14.74 -50.41 -25.50
N TYR A 828 15.35 -51.55 -25.82
CA TYR A 828 15.55 -52.03 -27.19
C TYR A 828 14.23 -52.39 -27.88
N PHE A 829 13.34 -53.15 -27.22
CA PHE A 829 12.02 -53.49 -27.76
C PHE A 829 11.04 -52.32 -27.79
N ARG A 830 11.27 -51.29 -26.96
CA ARG A 830 10.47 -50.06 -26.98
C ARG A 830 10.89 -49.09 -28.08
N ARG A 831 12.12 -49.21 -28.58
CA ARG A 831 12.48 -48.70 -29.91
C ARG A 831 11.90 -49.69 -30.93
N GLY A 832 10.61 -49.54 -31.25
CA GLY A 832 10.02 -50.23 -32.39
C GLY A 832 10.88 -50.00 -33.65
N PRO A 833 10.88 -50.93 -34.63
CA PRO A 833 11.62 -50.72 -35.86
C PRO A 833 11.18 -49.38 -36.47
N GLN A 834 12.14 -48.51 -36.74
CA GLN A 834 11.88 -47.33 -37.56
C GLN A 834 11.47 -47.85 -38.95
N GLY A 835 10.17 -47.84 -39.19
CA GLY A 835 9.51 -48.04 -40.47
C GLY A 835 8.64 -46.84 -40.75
#